data_AF-A0A9E0GD62-F1
#
_entry.id   AF-A0A9E0GD62-F1
#
_cell.length_a   1.000
_cell.length_b   1.000
_cell.length_c   1.000
_cell.angle_alpha   90.00
_cell.angle_beta   90.00
_cell.angle_gamma   90.00
#
_symmetry.space_group_name_H-M   'P 1'
#
loop_
_entity.id
_entity.type
_entity.pdbx_description
1 polymer ?
#
loop_
_entity_poly.entity_id
_entity_poly.type
_entity_poly.pdbx_seq_one_letter_code
_entity_poly.pdbx_strand_id
1 'polypeptide(L)'
;MSGSLRMVTYNVQCRSWAMEAGADMSIPPSETCEERAKLISDNLLNSARDYDVVCLNEVFDEDARDIFATELAARWPYAVTKADFAVMNIAWPGKPSLPINPAAFFLDHTGLGLLASWFALGTPKMEDSGLMLFSRHPFTLKPLTQQILSALNPFAIGELTPLGFPSVGFMPYVSSTGADAWAAKGMLYAEIQRPDGDVFHVFASHTQADSDKVSENKTERAGQFAESAAFIDEVTAGSGSANVFAMGDFNVCGGQQAVALDQFTEEWGALFLTAGSLWSDRLIDVWGREQCVGAAAALPPGALAGLRDPGPTANVVYPPAEQRLDYLFRNAGSAMVAQHVYVDHALATVKPGVDGVSYLSDHRPLGCDLHRRMQDNAPNLAKLADADPDFTDVNKLEPGQVRWYRFDRLGTYEFRVLSNNDVRFEVYLDTDLSLPRQPYRNEVNPDRGTKFVLPSAPFLVKVFCGSRRSEAGYRFFAHRHTGASPWEAIDVVPEVNYHEQFPAGQFLNLDQSLAPGDDTDSKWFVIDTPRVPVNDEIQLTLTVTPQDHADDGAMVSVFADSGAPVLTLETTAGPDSAPMTLQWKAKDNQRFYVTVQRKNTAGNPLSFDLRLNWTVTMLLGGLLGKPHLVCTEETSGWGSDDIALTLSTDGVVLRAISNDEIGDFDDDDVRDLSQWLPAFTVYVNGVEVKVIEEDDISANDVGTRTIGVLPIGALAVGDLAPGVRVERVNPDTSARVIATIDVDDGTYEFRCTLARWHEQA
;
A
#
# COMPACT_ATOMS: atom_id res chain seq x y z
N MET A 1 -13.40 -8.90 26.77
CA MET A 1 -13.57 -8.86 25.30
C MET A 1 -12.88 -7.59 24.80
N SER A 2 -12.23 -7.61 23.64
CA SER A 2 -11.45 -6.47 23.12
C SER A 2 -12.35 -5.28 22.80
N GLY A 3 -11.92 -4.05 23.13
CA GLY A 3 -12.59 -2.82 22.68
C GLY A 3 -12.31 -2.47 21.21
N SER A 4 -11.50 -3.27 20.51
CA SER A 4 -11.17 -3.10 19.10
C SER A 4 -12.28 -3.61 18.17
N LEU A 5 -12.29 -3.10 16.94
CA LEU A 5 -13.11 -3.55 15.82
C LEU A 5 -12.24 -3.54 14.55
N ARG A 6 -12.25 -4.61 13.77
CA ARG A 6 -11.51 -4.66 12.50
C ARG A 6 -12.46 -4.83 11.32
N MET A 7 -12.34 -3.94 10.35
CA MET A 7 -13.13 -3.93 9.13
C MET A 7 -12.22 -4.08 7.91
N VAL A 8 -12.75 -4.68 6.85
CA VAL A 8 -12.10 -4.71 5.53
C VAL A 8 -13.14 -4.48 4.45
N THR A 9 -12.77 -3.72 3.43
CA THR A 9 -13.52 -3.63 2.16
C THR A 9 -12.66 -4.11 1.01
N TYR A 10 -13.28 -4.79 0.05
CA TYR A 10 -12.59 -5.30 -1.13
C TYR A 10 -13.52 -5.35 -2.35
N ASN A 11 -13.25 -4.54 -3.36
CA ASN A 11 -13.79 -4.79 -4.70
C ASN A 11 -13.14 -6.05 -5.27
N VAL A 12 -13.93 -7.08 -5.56
CA VAL A 12 -13.43 -8.40 -6.00
C VAL A 12 -13.55 -8.62 -7.49
N GLN A 13 -14.13 -7.66 -8.23
CA GLN A 13 -14.24 -7.71 -9.70
C GLN A 13 -14.86 -9.03 -10.20
N CYS A 14 -15.88 -9.56 -9.52
CA CYS A 14 -16.59 -10.77 -9.95
C CYS A 14 -17.76 -10.39 -10.86
N ARG A 15 -17.42 -10.02 -12.10
CA ARG A 15 -18.39 -9.60 -13.13
C ARG A 15 -19.20 -10.77 -13.64
N SER A 16 -20.46 -10.50 -14.01
CA SER A 16 -21.31 -11.51 -14.66
C SER A 16 -20.87 -11.75 -16.10
N TRP A 17 -21.17 -12.92 -16.65
CA TRP A 17 -20.96 -13.20 -18.08
C TRP A 17 -21.64 -12.16 -18.99
N ALA A 18 -22.81 -11.65 -18.61
CA ALA A 18 -23.55 -10.67 -19.40
C ALA A 18 -22.82 -9.32 -19.47
N MET A 19 -22.12 -8.93 -18.40
CA MET A 19 -21.29 -7.73 -18.40
C MET A 19 -20.09 -7.85 -19.34
N GLU A 20 -19.53 -9.05 -19.49
CA GLU A 20 -18.35 -9.28 -20.35
C GLU A 20 -18.70 -9.49 -21.81
N ALA A 21 -19.82 -10.15 -22.12
CA ALA A 21 -20.28 -10.32 -23.49
C ALA A 21 -20.57 -9.00 -24.23
N GLY A 22 -20.63 -7.87 -23.50
CA GLY A 22 -20.79 -6.52 -24.02
C GLY A 22 -19.62 -5.57 -23.75
N ALA A 23 -18.52 -6.03 -23.13
CA ALA A 23 -17.34 -5.22 -22.84
C ALA A 23 -16.22 -5.47 -23.85
N ASP A 24 -15.48 -4.43 -24.24
CA ASP A 24 -14.16 -4.61 -24.85
C ASP A 24 -13.25 -5.30 -23.82
N MET A 25 -12.60 -6.39 -24.24
CA MET A 25 -11.87 -7.36 -23.42
C MET A 25 -11.07 -6.70 -22.28
N SER A 26 -11.57 -6.80 -21.04
CA SER A 26 -10.89 -6.26 -19.85
C SER A 26 -9.88 -7.25 -19.24
N ILE A 27 -9.05 -6.73 -18.33
CA ILE A 27 -7.79 -7.29 -17.83
C ILE A 27 -7.88 -8.68 -17.15
N PRO A 28 -9.05 -9.20 -16.74
CA PRO A 28 -9.28 -10.66 -16.85
C PRO A 28 -10.75 -11.10 -17.09
N PRO A 29 -10.97 -12.38 -17.49
CA PRO A 29 -12.29 -12.91 -17.84
C PRO A 29 -13.12 -13.46 -16.66
N SER A 30 -14.45 -13.39 -16.82
CA SER A 30 -15.52 -13.88 -15.95
C SER A 30 -15.44 -15.37 -15.70
N GLU A 31 -14.79 -16.10 -16.60
CA GLU A 31 -14.55 -17.54 -16.50
C GLU A 31 -13.73 -17.94 -15.27
N THR A 32 -13.10 -16.99 -14.58
CA THR A 32 -12.31 -17.24 -13.35
C THR A 32 -12.99 -16.78 -12.06
N CYS A 33 -14.22 -16.25 -12.13
CA CYS A 33 -14.92 -15.67 -10.98
C CYS A 33 -15.05 -16.67 -9.82
N GLU A 34 -15.36 -17.93 -10.09
CA GLU A 34 -15.52 -18.97 -9.08
C GLU A 34 -14.20 -19.32 -8.37
N GLU A 35 -13.11 -19.54 -9.11
CA GLU A 35 -11.80 -19.82 -8.51
C GLU A 35 -11.30 -18.64 -7.69
N ARG A 36 -11.44 -17.41 -8.22
CA ARG A 36 -11.07 -16.19 -7.49
C ARG A 36 -11.89 -16.05 -6.21
N ALA A 37 -13.20 -16.32 -6.25
CA ALA A 37 -14.05 -16.28 -5.06
C ALA A 37 -13.60 -17.28 -3.97
N LYS A 38 -13.20 -18.50 -4.37
CA LYS A 38 -12.64 -19.51 -3.44
C LYS A 38 -11.32 -19.01 -2.82
N LEU A 39 -10.40 -18.51 -3.64
CA LEU A 39 -9.09 -18.02 -3.18
C LEU A 39 -9.22 -16.80 -2.27
N ILE A 40 -10.09 -15.85 -2.61
CA ILE A 40 -10.36 -14.66 -1.78
C ILE A 40 -10.99 -15.08 -0.46
N SER A 41 -11.95 -16.02 -0.48
CA SER A 41 -12.56 -16.56 0.74
C SER A 41 -11.52 -17.23 1.64
N ASP A 42 -10.64 -18.06 1.07
CA ASP A 42 -9.54 -18.70 1.78
C ASP A 42 -8.58 -17.67 2.38
N ASN A 43 -8.23 -16.62 1.64
CA ASN A 43 -7.37 -15.56 2.13
C ASN A 43 -8.02 -14.81 3.31
N LEU A 44 -9.31 -14.48 3.23
CA LEU A 44 -10.06 -13.87 4.33
C LEU A 44 -10.12 -14.78 5.56
N LEU A 45 -10.43 -16.06 5.39
CA LEU A 45 -10.51 -17.05 6.46
C LEU A 45 -9.16 -17.28 7.14
N ASN A 46 -8.06 -17.23 6.39
CA ASN A 46 -6.71 -17.46 6.92
C ASN A 46 -6.00 -16.18 7.39
N SER A 47 -6.59 -14.99 7.20
CA SER A 47 -5.96 -13.73 7.58
C SER A 47 -5.70 -13.63 9.09
N ALA A 48 -4.44 -13.36 9.44
CA ALA A 48 -4.01 -13.08 10.81
C ALA A 48 -4.58 -11.76 11.37
N ARG A 49 -5.13 -10.89 10.49
CA ARG A 49 -5.78 -9.64 10.90
C ARG A 49 -7.10 -9.89 11.62
N ASP A 50 -7.75 -11.05 11.45
CA ASP A 50 -8.96 -11.44 12.21
C ASP A 50 -10.10 -10.38 12.15
N TYR A 51 -10.62 -10.12 10.95
CA TYR A 51 -11.67 -9.13 10.70
C TYR A 51 -13.01 -9.49 11.36
N ASP A 52 -13.73 -8.47 11.83
CA ASP A 52 -15.07 -8.58 12.42
C ASP A 52 -16.17 -8.28 11.40
N VAL A 53 -15.90 -7.38 10.45
CA VAL A 53 -16.81 -6.99 9.36
C VAL A 53 -16.04 -7.03 8.03
N VAL A 54 -16.66 -7.60 7.00
CA VAL A 54 -16.13 -7.69 5.63
C VAL A 54 -17.15 -7.11 4.67
N CYS A 55 -16.75 -6.16 3.83
CA CYS A 55 -17.54 -5.65 2.72
C CYS A 55 -16.89 -6.09 1.41
N LEU A 56 -17.69 -6.66 0.50
CA LEU A 56 -17.25 -6.99 -0.85
C LEU A 56 -18.03 -6.15 -1.86
N ASN A 57 -17.33 -5.61 -2.85
CA ASN A 57 -17.89 -4.87 -3.98
C ASN A 57 -17.71 -5.67 -5.29
N GLU A 58 -18.53 -5.38 -6.30
CA GLU A 58 -18.56 -6.07 -7.60
C GLU A 58 -18.72 -7.60 -7.53
N VAL A 59 -19.53 -8.10 -6.59
CA VAL A 59 -19.96 -9.50 -6.61
C VAL A 59 -21.21 -9.64 -7.48
N PHE A 60 -21.08 -9.45 -8.79
CA PHE A 60 -22.21 -9.55 -9.74
C PHE A 60 -22.48 -10.99 -10.17
N ASP A 61 -21.43 -11.80 -10.33
CA ASP A 61 -21.54 -13.20 -10.67
C ASP A 61 -22.25 -14.01 -9.55
N GLU A 62 -23.30 -14.75 -9.92
CA GLU A 62 -24.15 -15.46 -8.95
C GLU A 62 -23.45 -16.69 -8.37
N ASP A 63 -22.60 -17.38 -9.13
CA ASP A 63 -21.89 -18.57 -8.66
C ASP A 63 -20.76 -18.16 -7.68
N ALA A 64 -20.01 -17.10 -8.00
CA ALA A 64 -19.05 -16.48 -7.08
C ALA A 64 -19.72 -16.00 -5.78
N ARG A 65 -20.92 -15.39 -5.88
CA ARG A 65 -21.69 -14.96 -4.72
C ARG A 65 -22.06 -16.12 -3.80
N ASP A 66 -22.54 -17.22 -4.37
CA ASP A 66 -22.90 -18.42 -3.61
C ASP A 66 -21.67 -19.04 -2.91
N ILE A 67 -20.51 -19.00 -3.56
CA ILE A 67 -19.22 -19.38 -2.95
C ILE A 67 -18.91 -18.48 -1.75
N PHE A 68 -18.92 -17.16 -1.90
CA PHE A 68 -18.65 -16.24 -0.80
C PHE A 68 -19.64 -16.42 0.36
N ALA A 69 -20.95 -16.53 0.05
CA ALA A 69 -21.99 -16.75 1.04
C ALA A 69 -21.77 -18.06 1.82
N THR A 70 -21.33 -19.12 1.15
CA THR A 70 -21.13 -20.44 1.74
C THR A 70 -19.83 -20.51 2.56
N GLU A 71 -18.70 -20.14 1.98
CA GLU A 71 -17.38 -20.29 2.61
C GLU A 71 -17.22 -19.35 3.81
N LEU A 72 -17.75 -18.13 3.73
CA LEU A 72 -17.61 -17.13 4.79
C LEU A 72 -18.60 -17.32 5.95
N ALA A 73 -19.69 -18.06 5.76
CA ALA A 73 -20.78 -18.22 6.74
C ALA A 73 -20.32 -18.78 8.09
N ALA A 74 -19.29 -19.64 8.12
CA ALA A 74 -18.81 -20.22 9.37
C ALA A 74 -18.18 -19.16 10.31
N ARG A 75 -17.51 -18.14 9.74
CA ARG A 75 -16.79 -17.10 10.50
C ARG A 75 -17.57 -15.79 10.60
N TRP A 76 -18.36 -15.46 9.59
CA TRP A 76 -19.22 -14.29 9.54
C TRP A 76 -20.65 -14.70 9.19
N PRO A 77 -21.38 -15.28 10.15
CA PRO A 77 -22.67 -15.90 9.87
C PRO A 77 -23.81 -14.90 9.66
N TYR A 78 -23.63 -13.62 10.00
CA TYR A 78 -24.62 -12.57 9.78
C TYR A 78 -24.24 -11.79 8.53
N ALA A 79 -25.02 -11.90 7.46
CA ALA A 79 -24.65 -11.30 6.19
C ALA A 79 -25.85 -10.74 5.43
N VAL A 80 -25.59 -9.70 4.65
CA VAL A 80 -26.41 -9.37 3.48
C VAL A 80 -25.63 -9.84 2.26
N THR A 81 -26.17 -10.83 1.55
CA THR A 81 -25.46 -11.53 0.47
C THR A 81 -25.88 -11.06 -0.93
N LYS A 82 -26.96 -10.29 -1.03
CA LYS A 82 -27.44 -9.65 -2.26
C LYS A 82 -28.25 -8.43 -1.88
N ALA A 83 -28.15 -7.36 -2.67
CA ALA A 83 -29.03 -6.20 -2.55
C ALA A 83 -29.33 -5.59 -3.93
N ASP A 84 -30.60 -5.34 -4.21
CA ASP A 84 -31.09 -4.62 -5.39
C ASP A 84 -32.38 -3.83 -5.06
N PHE A 85 -33.06 -3.28 -6.08
CA PHE A 85 -34.30 -2.51 -5.91
C PHE A 85 -35.48 -3.30 -5.33
N ALA A 86 -35.52 -4.62 -5.52
CA ALA A 86 -36.65 -5.48 -5.22
C ALA A 86 -36.37 -6.48 -4.08
N VAL A 87 -35.11 -6.90 -3.91
CA VAL A 87 -34.70 -7.98 -3.02
C VAL A 87 -33.39 -7.64 -2.30
N MET A 88 -33.38 -7.92 -1.00
CA MET A 88 -32.16 -8.14 -0.21
C MET A 88 -32.16 -9.57 0.33
N ASN A 89 -31.04 -10.27 0.21
CA ASN A 89 -30.87 -11.59 0.81
C ASN A 89 -30.11 -11.48 2.13
N ILE A 90 -30.72 -11.95 3.21
CA ILE A 90 -30.14 -11.86 4.56
C ILE A 90 -29.88 -13.25 5.12
N ALA A 91 -28.66 -13.50 5.56
CA ALA A 91 -28.23 -14.72 6.22
C ALA A 91 -27.98 -14.49 7.72
N TRP A 92 -28.26 -15.53 8.52
CA TRP A 92 -27.93 -15.61 9.94
C TRP A 92 -27.73 -17.07 10.37
N PRO A 93 -27.06 -17.35 11.51
CA PRO A 93 -26.67 -18.72 11.87
C PRO A 93 -27.84 -19.72 11.92
N GLY A 94 -27.67 -20.86 11.25
CA GLY A 94 -28.58 -22.01 11.35
C GLY A 94 -29.93 -21.85 10.65
N LYS A 95 -30.05 -20.90 9.72
CA LYS A 95 -31.29 -20.57 9.01
C LYS A 95 -31.02 -20.38 7.51
N PRO A 96 -32.02 -20.64 6.63
CA PRO A 96 -31.88 -20.33 5.22
C PRO A 96 -31.73 -18.82 5.01
N SER A 97 -31.03 -18.43 3.95
CA SER A 97 -31.02 -17.02 3.52
C SER A 97 -32.43 -16.56 3.20
N LEU A 98 -32.77 -15.34 3.62
CA LEU A 98 -34.12 -14.81 3.58
C LEU A 98 -34.21 -13.63 2.63
N PRO A 99 -34.96 -13.76 1.52
CA PRO A 99 -35.23 -12.64 0.63
C PRO A 99 -36.28 -11.72 1.28
N ILE A 100 -35.90 -10.47 1.48
CA ILE A 100 -36.78 -9.40 1.95
C ILE A 100 -36.87 -8.27 0.93
N ASN A 101 -37.99 -7.57 0.90
CA ASN A 101 -38.10 -6.36 0.09
C ASN A 101 -37.37 -5.19 0.81
N PRO A 102 -36.39 -4.52 0.18
CA PRO A 102 -35.68 -3.40 0.79
C PRO A 102 -36.63 -2.28 1.28
N ALA A 103 -37.78 -2.10 0.61
CA ALA A 103 -38.80 -1.12 1.00
C ALA A 103 -39.33 -1.33 2.44
N ALA A 104 -39.27 -2.56 2.97
CA ALA A 104 -39.70 -2.86 4.34
C ALA A 104 -38.91 -2.06 5.38
N PHE A 105 -37.63 -1.76 5.13
CA PHE A 105 -36.79 -0.95 6.00
C PHE A 105 -37.27 0.52 6.06
N PHE A 106 -37.67 1.08 4.92
CA PHE A 106 -38.11 2.46 4.80
C PHE A 106 -39.48 2.70 5.45
N LEU A 107 -40.33 1.67 5.54
CA LEU A 107 -41.62 1.76 6.21
C LEU A 107 -41.48 1.98 7.73
N ASP A 108 -40.35 1.60 8.33
CA ASP A 108 -40.05 1.85 9.75
C ASP A 108 -39.44 3.25 9.99
N HIS A 109 -39.04 3.96 8.93
CA HIS A 109 -38.36 5.25 8.98
C HIS A 109 -39.21 6.32 8.28
N THR A 110 -40.21 6.86 8.98
CA THR A 110 -41.25 7.72 8.38
C THR A 110 -40.74 9.03 7.75
N GLY A 111 -39.51 9.48 8.05
CA GLY A 111 -38.90 10.66 7.39
C GLY A 111 -38.33 10.37 6.01
N LEU A 112 -38.20 9.10 5.61
CA LEU A 112 -37.71 8.67 4.29
C LEU A 112 -38.78 8.72 3.18
N GLY A 113 -39.91 9.40 3.38
CA GLY A 113 -41.03 9.41 2.43
C GLY A 113 -40.67 9.86 1.00
N LEU A 114 -39.64 10.70 0.83
CA LEU A 114 -39.09 11.06 -0.48
C LEU A 114 -38.17 9.96 -1.06
N LEU A 115 -37.33 9.31 -0.25
CA LEU A 115 -36.49 8.19 -0.72
C LEU A 115 -37.33 6.95 -1.06
N ALA A 116 -38.44 6.71 -0.35
CA ALA A 116 -39.43 5.69 -0.70
C ALA A 116 -40.08 5.94 -2.07
N SER A 117 -40.16 7.20 -2.52
CA SER A 117 -40.65 7.52 -3.88
C SER A 117 -39.64 7.17 -4.98
N TRP A 118 -38.35 7.10 -4.67
CA TRP A 118 -37.31 6.67 -5.61
C TRP A 118 -37.37 5.16 -5.87
N PHE A 119 -37.74 4.35 -4.87
CA PHE A 119 -38.08 2.94 -5.07
C PHE A 119 -39.23 2.74 -6.04
N ALA A 120 -40.24 3.61 -5.98
CA ALA A 120 -41.39 3.56 -6.89
C ALA A 120 -41.05 3.99 -8.33
N LEU A 121 -39.89 4.64 -8.54
CA LEU A 121 -39.37 5.09 -9.84
C LEU A 121 -38.29 4.16 -10.41
N GLY A 122 -37.75 3.24 -9.60
CA GLY A 122 -36.72 2.30 -10.01
C GLY A 122 -37.22 1.34 -11.08
N THR A 123 -36.61 1.39 -12.27
CA THR A 123 -36.79 0.34 -13.27
C THR A 123 -35.95 -0.88 -12.88
N PRO A 124 -36.45 -2.11 -13.08
CA PRO A 124 -35.63 -3.31 -12.94
C PRO A 124 -34.33 -3.14 -13.72
N LYS A 125 -33.21 -3.32 -13.01
CA LYS A 125 -31.86 -3.29 -13.59
C LYS A 125 -31.50 -4.68 -14.08
N MET A 126 -30.53 -4.76 -15.00
CA MET A 126 -30.04 -6.06 -15.48
C MET A 126 -29.19 -6.73 -14.41
N GLU A 127 -28.39 -5.94 -13.70
CA GLU A 127 -27.51 -6.39 -12.62
C GLU A 127 -27.97 -5.83 -11.27
N ASP A 128 -27.67 -6.56 -10.19
CA ASP A 128 -27.88 -6.06 -8.82
C ASP A 128 -26.78 -5.05 -8.40
N SER A 129 -26.63 -4.78 -7.10
CA SER A 129 -25.64 -3.81 -6.62
C SER A 129 -24.20 -4.32 -6.60
N GLY A 130 -23.99 -5.65 -6.67
CA GLY A 130 -22.69 -6.27 -6.44
C GLY A 130 -22.17 -6.12 -5.00
N LEU A 131 -23.00 -5.67 -4.05
CA LEU A 131 -22.61 -5.47 -2.65
C LEU A 131 -22.92 -6.68 -1.78
N MET A 132 -21.93 -7.09 -0.97
CA MET A 132 -22.11 -8.01 0.14
C MET A 132 -21.53 -7.42 1.42
N LEU A 133 -22.18 -7.65 2.55
CA LEU A 133 -21.70 -7.26 3.88
C LEU A 133 -21.81 -8.43 4.84
N PHE A 134 -20.69 -8.82 5.42
CA PHE A 134 -20.58 -9.92 6.37
C PHE A 134 -20.14 -9.41 7.74
N SER A 135 -20.73 -9.98 8.79
CA SER A 135 -20.45 -9.62 10.17
C SER A 135 -20.33 -10.86 11.06
N ARG A 136 -19.35 -10.82 11.96
CA ARG A 136 -19.21 -11.81 13.04
C ARG A 136 -20.24 -11.58 14.14
N HIS A 137 -20.74 -10.35 14.24
CA HIS A 137 -21.68 -9.91 15.27
C HIS A 137 -23.10 -9.81 14.69
N PRO A 138 -24.13 -10.08 15.51
CA PRO A 138 -25.53 -10.04 15.05
C PRO A 138 -25.95 -8.65 14.57
N PHE A 139 -26.82 -8.63 13.57
CA PHE A 139 -27.61 -7.45 13.26
C PHE A 139 -28.60 -7.18 14.40
N THR A 140 -28.80 -5.91 14.76
CA THR A 140 -29.83 -5.55 15.75
C THR A 140 -31.20 -5.96 15.24
N LEU A 141 -32.01 -6.58 16.11
CA LEU A 141 -33.38 -6.97 15.79
C LEU A 141 -34.35 -5.89 16.28
N LYS A 142 -35.23 -5.42 15.40
CA LYS A 142 -36.32 -4.47 15.69
C LYS A 142 -37.66 -5.22 15.76
N PRO A 143 -38.66 -4.70 16.49
CA PRO A 143 -39.99 -5.29 16.49
C PRO A 143 -40.63 -5.30 15.09
N LEU A 144 -41.37 -6.35 14.76
CA LEU A 144 -42.16 -6.41 13.52
C LEU A 144 -43.42 -5.55 13.65
N THR A 145 -43.40 -4.35 13.08
CA THR A 145 -44.59 -3.50 13.00
C THR A 145 -45.58 -4.01 11.94
N GLN A 146 -46.84 -3.60 12.03
CA GLN A 146 -47.85 -3.96 11.02
C GLN A 146 -47.47 -3.44 9.61
N GLN A 147 -46.74 -2.33 9.55
CA GLN A 147 -46.24 -1.78 8.29
C GLN A 147 -45.15 -2.66 7.69
N ILE A 148 -44.18 -3.11 8.49
CA ILE A 148 -43.14 -4.07 8.03
C ILE A 148 -43.78 -5.37 7.57
N LEU A 149 -44.72 -5.93 8.34
CA LEU A 149 -45.42 -7.17 7.98
C LEU A 149 -46.14 -7.07 6.62
N SER A 150 -46.65 -5.89 6.26
CA SER A 150 -47.33 -5.68 4.98
C SER A 150 -46.40 -5.71 3.76
N ALA A 151 -45.08 -5.54 3.96
CA ALA A 151 -44.08 -5.54 2.90
C ALA A 151 -43.29 -6.86 2.81
N LEU A 152 -43.52 -7.81 3.73
CA LEU A 152 -42.85 -9.10 3.76
C LEU A 152 -43.68 -10.18 3.07
N ASN A 153 -43.01 -11.13 2.41
CA ASN A 153 -43.66 -12.33 1.91
C ASN A 153 -44.02 -13.29 3.07
N PRO A 154 -45.02 -14.18 2.93
CA PRO A 154 -45.47 -15.06 4.01
C PRO A 154 -44.38 -15.98 4.59
N PHE A 155 -43.41 -16.39 3.78
CA PHE A 155 -42.28 -17.20 4.22
C PHE A 155 -41.38 -16.41 5.17
N ALA A 156 -41.00 -15.18 4.78
CA ALA A 156 -40.22 -14.27 5.61
C ALA A 156 -40.95 -13.92 6.92
N ILE A 157 -42.28 -13.72 6.89
CA ILE A 157 -43.08 -13.51 8.12
C ILE A 157 -42.91 -14.70 9.08
N GLY A 158 -43.03 -15.93 8.60
CA GLY A 158 -42.90 -17.13 9.42
C GLY A 158 -41.54 -17.23 10.13
N GLU A 159 -40.45 -16.96 9.41
CA GLU A 159 -39.10 -17.02 9.97
C GLU A 159 -38.75 -15.82 10.86
N LEU A 160 -39.24 -14.62 10.55
CA LEU A 160 -38.94 -13.38 11.29
C LEU A 160 -39.81 -13.19 12.55
N THR A 161 -41.05 -13.70 12.57
CA THR A 161 -41.97 -13.55 13.71
C THR A 161 -41.34 -13.90 15.08
N PRO A 162 -40.59 -15.01 15.25
CA PRO A 162 -39.95 -15.33 16.52
C PRO A 162 -38.68 -14.52 16.83
N LEU A 163 -38.12 -13.78 15.85
CA LEU A 163 -36.81 -13.12 15.95
C LEU A 163 -36.94 -11.59 16.06
N GLY A 164 -37.79 -10.98 15.23
CA GLY A 164 -37.77 -9.54 14.93
C GLY A 164 -37.17 -9.27 13.55
N PHE A 165 -37.34 -8.04 13.06
CA PHE A 165 -36.78 -7.59 11.78
C PHE A 165 -35.30 -7.20 11.95
N PRO A 166 -34.35 -7.78 11.21
CA PRO A 166 -32.97 -7.32 11.23
C PRO A 166 -32.89 -5.88 10.72
N SER A 167 -32.19 -5.02 11.46
CA SER A 167 -32.00 -3.62 11.12
C SER A 167 -30.98 -3.46 10.01
N VAL A 168 -31.36 -3.87 8.80
CA VAL A 168 -30.60 -3.77 7.57
C VAL A 168 -31.44 -3.10 6.50
N GLY A 169 -30.80 -2.32 5.63
CA GLY A 169 -31.49 -1.60 4.56
C GLY A 169 -30.57 -1.41 3.36
N PHE A 170 -31.14 -1.08 2.21
CA PHE A 170 -30.41 -0.77 1.00
C PHE A 170 -31.07 0.43 0.34
N MET A 171 -30.29 1.42 -0.08
CA MET A 171 -30.77 2.56 -0.86
C MET A 171 -30.08 2.56 -2.23
N PRO A 172 -30.81 2.27 -3.32
CA PRO A 172 -30.26 2.37 -4.66
C PRO A 172 -30.03 3.83 -5.06
N TYR A 173 -29.04 4.07 -5.91
CA TYR A 173 -28.77 5.38 -6.46
C TYR A 173 -29.64 5.70 -7.67
N VAL A 174 -30.04 6.97 -7.80
CA VAL A 174 -30.72 7.48 -8.99
C VAL A 174 -29.71 8.03 -9.98
N SER A 175 -28.73 8.81 -9.49
CA SER A 175 -27.60 9.29 -10.30
C SER A 175 -26.74 8.13 -10.82
N SER A 176 -26.71 7.96 -12.14
CA SER A 176 -25.91 6.93 -12.83
C SER A 176 -25.78 7.25 -14.32
N THR A 177 -24.71 6.77 -14.95
CA THR A 177 -24.51 6.89 -16.40
C THR A 177 -23.73 5.69 -16.95
N GLY A 178 -23.72 5.55 -18.28
CA GLY A 178 -22.96 4.50 -18.97
C GLY A 178 -23.36 3.09 -18.55
N ALA A 179 -22.35 2.20 -18.42
CA ALA A 179 -22.55 0.81 -18.01
C ALA A 179 -23.18 0.69 -16.61
N ASP A 180 -22.80 1.57 -15.68
CA ASP A 180 -23.30 1.57 -14.30
C ASP A 180 -24.82 1.82 -14.21
N ALA A 181 -25.43 2.47 -15.21
CA ALA A 181 -26.88 2.65 -15.26
C ALA A 181 -27.65 1.33 -15.44
N TRP A 182 -26.98 0.24 -15.80
CA TRP A 182 -27.57 -1.10 -15.92
C TRP A 182 -27.47 -1.95 -14.65
N ALA A 183 -26.74 -1.49 -13.64
CA ALA A 183 -26.60 -2.11 -12.34
C ALA A 183 -27.40 -1.37 -11.27
N ALA A 184 -27.88 -2.09 -10.26
CA ALA A 184 -28.56 -1.52 -9.11
C ALA A 184 -27.58 -0.98 -8.06
N LYS A 185 -26.60 -0.14 -8.45
CA LYS A 185 -25.64 0.46 -7.51
C LYS A 185 -26.35 1.26 -6.41
N GLY A 186 -25.77 1.32 -5.21
CA GLY A 186 -26.40 1.95 -4.05
C GLY A 186 -25.58 1.90 -2.77
N MET A 187 -26.23 2.23 -1.65
CA MET A 187 -25.70 2.19 -0.29
C MET A 187 -26.44 1.14 0.54
N LEU A 188 -25.73 0.08 0.94
CA LEU A 188 -26.17 -0.92 1.89
C LEU A 188 -25.94 -0.44 3.33
N TYR A 189 -26.82 -0.82 4.26
CA TYR A 189 -26.77 -0.47 5.68
C TYR A 189 -27.03 -1.69 6.57
N ALA A 190 -26.29 -1.76 7.69
CA ALA A 190 -26.58 -2.64 8.80
C ALA A 190 -26.34 -1.96 10.16
N GLU A 191 -27.26 -2.13 11.10
CA GLU A 191 -27.04 -1.91 12.53
C GLU A 191 -26.50 -3.21 13.15
N ILE A 192 -25.28 -3.17 13.69
CA ILE A 192 -24.61 -4.34 14.25
C ILE A 192 -24.47 -4.17 15.76
N GLN A 193 -24.88 -5.19 16.51
CA GLN A 193 -24.77 -5.23 17.96
C GLN A 193 -23.69 -6.22 18.39
N ARG A 194 -22.72 -5.73 19.16
CA ARG A 194 -21.69 -6.56 19.77
C ARG A 194 -22.24 -7.33 20.99
N PRO A 195 -21.61 -8.46 21.37
CA PRO A 195 -22.00 -9.21 22.56
C PRO A 195 -21.92 -8.43 23.88
N ASP A 196 -21.12 -7.34 23.93
CA ASP A 196 -21.03 -6.44 25.09
C ASP A 196 -22.11 -5.35 25.11
N GLY A 197 -22.98 -5.31 24.09
CA GLY A 197 -24.10 -4.37 23.97
C GLY A 197 -23.79 -3.11 23.15
N ASP A 198 -22.53 -2.89 22.76
CA ASP A 198 -22.15 -1.77 21.91
C ASP A 198 -22.77 -1.92 20.51
N VAL A 199 -23.39 -0.85 20.01
CA VAL A 199 -24.02 -0.80 18.68
C VAL A 199 -23.18 0.06 17.75
N PHE A 200 -23.07 -0.37 16.50
CA PHE A 200 -22.46 0.43 15.44
C PHE A 200 -23.22 0.29 14.12
N HIS A 201 -23.18 1.35 13.33
CA HIS A 201 -23.85 1.50 12.04
C HIS A 201 -22.80 1.35 10.94
N VAL A 202 -22.98 0.39 10.05
CA VAL A 202 -22.08 0.19 8.90
C VAL A 202 -22.84 0.43 7.62
N PHE A 203 -22.28 1.30 6.79
CA PHE A 203 -22.73 1.58 5.45
C PHE A 203 -21.69 1.04 4.45
N ALA A 204 -22.15 0.43 3.36
CA ALA A 204 -21.32 -0.12 2.31
C ALA A 204 -21.79 0.39 0.94
N SER A 205 -20.89 0.85 0.09
CA SER A 205 -21.25 1.42 -1.22
C SER A 205 -20.28 1.02 -2.33
N HIS A 206 -20.79 1.02 -3.56
CA HIS A 206 -20.02 1.07 -4.79
C HIS A 206 -20.61 2.17 -5.69
N THR A 207 -19.90 3.28 -5.88
CA THR A 207 -20.39 4.46 -6.62
C THR A 207 -20.04 4.37 -8.11
N GLN A 208 -20.43 5.39 -8.87
CA GLN A 208 -20.20 5.52 -10.31
C GLN A 208 -18.70 5.48 -10.66
N ALA A 209 -18.31 4.55 -11.53
CA ALA A 209 -16.93 4.40 -12.01
C ALA A 209 -16.55 5.44 -13.07
N ASP A 210 -15.25 5.66 -13.22
CA ASP A 210 -14.65 6.32 -14.39
C ASP A 210 -14.11 5.25 -15.35
N SER A 211 -14.30 5.45 -16.66
CA SER A 211 -13.93 4.52 -17.72
C SER A 211 -12.65 4.93 -18.45
N ASP A 212 -12.51 6.23 -18.78
CA ASP A 212 -11.45 6.69 -19.68
C ASP A 212 -10.47 7.69 -19.03
N LYS A 213 -10.93 8.41 -18.00
CA LYS A 213 -10.11 9.40 -17.29
C LYS A 213 -10.65 9.70 -15.90
N VAL A 214 -9.74 10.10 -15.01
CA VAL A 214 -10.09 10.54 -13.67
C VAL A 214 -11.08 11.71 -13.69
N SER A 215 -12.10 11.59 -12.83
CA SER A 215 -13.13 12.59 -12.57
C SER A 215 -14.08 12.88 -13.74
N GLU A 216 -14.20 11.99 -14.71
CA GLU A 216 -15.15 12.21 -15.81
C GLU A 216 -16.60 12.09 -15.38
N ASN A 217 -16.89 11.19 -14.44
CA ASN A 217 -18.25 10.98 -13.92
C ASN A 217 -18.47 11.66 -12.55
N LYS A 218 -17.67 12.68 -12.24
CA LYS A 218 -17.72 13.40 -10.95
C LYS A 218 -19.09 13.99 -10.60
N THR A 219 -19.88 14.39 -11.59
CA THR A 219 -21.23 14.94 -11.38
C THR A 219 -22.18 13.87 -10.84
N GLU A 220 -22.12 12.65 -11.39
CA GLU A 220 -22.98 11.55 -10.93
C GLU A 220 -22.55 11.08 -9.54
N ARG A 221 -21.23 10.96 -9.29
CA ARG A 221 -20.74 10.67 -7.94
C ARG A 221 -21.19 11.73 -6.94
N ALA A 222 -21.12 13.02 -7.28
CA ALA A 222 -21.63 14.09 -6.40
C ALA A 222 -23.12 13.91 -6.06
N GLY A 223 -23.94 13.50 -7.04
CA GLY A 223 -25.34 13.11 -6.81
C GLY A 223 -25.46 11.94 -5.83
N GLN A 224 -24.74 10.85 -6.07
CA GLN A 224 -24.73 9.67 -5.21
C GLN A 224 -24.26 9.96 -3.78
N PHE A 225 -23.26 10.82 -3.59
CA PHE A 225 -22.81 11.27 -2.27
C PHE A 225 -23.90 12.10 -1.55
N ALA A 226 -24.67 12.92 -2.26
CA ALA A 226 -25.79 13.67 -1.69
C ALA A 226 -26.96 12.76 -1.29
N GLU A 227 -27.32 11.79 -2.15
CA GLU A 227 -28.32 10.76 -1.86
C GLU A 227 -27.90 9.95 -0.62
N SER A 228 -26.64 9.52 -0.57
CA SER A 228 -26.06 8.77 0.54
C SER A 228 -26.06 9.56 1.85
N ALA A 229 -25.73 10.85 1.79
CA ALA A 229 -25.75 11.71 2.96
C ALA A 229 -27.16 11.80 3.56
N ALA A 230 -28.18 11.99 2.73
CA ALA A 230 -29.57 12.03 3.19
C ALA A 230 -30.00 10.70 3.85
N PHE A 231 -29.59 9.56 3.28
CA PHE A 231 -29.88 8.25 3.86
C PHE A 231 -29.19 8.05 5.22
N ILE A 232 -27.89 8.36 5.30
CA ILE A 232 -27.12 8.24 6.54
C ILE A 232 -27.70 9.15 7.61
N ASP A 233 -27.98 10.41 7.29
CA ASP A 233 -28.51 11.38 8.25
C ASP A 233 -29.84 10.94 8.86
N GLU A 234 -30.75 10.39 8.05
CA GLU A 234 -32.04 9.92 8.55
C GLU A 234 -31.91 8.63 9.37
N VAL A 235 -31.19 7.63 8.87
CA VAL A 235 -31.02 6.34 9.58
C VAL A 235 -30.28 6.52 10.91
N THR A 236 -29.43 7.55 10.98
CA THR A 236 -28.66 7.87 12.18
C THR A 236 -29.14 9.16 12.86
N ALA A 237 -30.38 9.58 12.59
CA ALA A 237 -30.97 10.77 13.17
C ALA A 237 -31.06 10.63 14.69
N GLY A 238 -30.48 11.59 15.41
CA GLY A 238 -30.41 11.54 16.88
C GLY A 238 -29.32 10.62 17.43
N SER A 239 -28.56 9.92 16.59
CA SER A 239 -27.48 9.02 17.02
C SER A 239 -26.18 9.76 17.44
N GLY A 240 -26.09 11.08 17.25
CA GLY A 240 -25.02 11.93 17.81
C GLY A 240 -23.60 11.39 17.60
N SER A 241 -22.91 11.05 18.71
CA SER A 241 -21.57 10.46 18.77
C SER A 241 -21.51 8.94 18.53
N ALA A 242 -22.56 8.34 17.96
CA ALA A 242 -22.60 6.92 17.65
C ALA A 242 -21.47 6.50 16.70
N ASN A 243 -21.09 5.24 16.80
CA ASN A 243 -20.15 4.59 15.90
C ASN A 243 -20.83 4.38 14.55
N VAL A 244 -20.65 5.33 13.64
CA VAL A 244 -21.10 5.24 12.24
C VAL A 244 -19.88 5.11 11.35
N PHE A 245 -19.90 4.12 10.47
CA PHE A 245 -18.85 3.82 9.51
C PHE A 245 -19.44 3.71 8.11
N ALA A 246 -18.72 4.18 7.10
CA ALA A 246 -19.04 3.90 5.70
C ALA A 246 -17.78 3.34 5.02
N MET A 247 -17.91 2.31 4.19
CA MET A 247 -16.76 1.72 3.49
C MET A 247 -17.15 1.22 2.10
N GLY A 248 -16.17 0.99 1.24
CA GLY A 248 -16.40 0.51 -0.11
C GLY A 248 -15.51 1.18 -1.13
N ASP A 249 -15.75 0.82 -2.39
CA ASP A 249 -15.22 1.50 -3.55
C ASP A 249 -16.07 2.75 -3.87
N PHE A 250 -15.50 3.93 -3.61
CA PHE A 250 -16.18 5.20 -3.88
C PHE A 250 -15.76 5.81 -5.22
N ASN A 251 -14.90 5.16 -6.01
CA ASN A 251 -14.48 5.63 -7.33
C ASN A 251 -14.01 7.11 -7.39
N VAL A 252 -13.61 7.68 -6.25
CA VAL A 252 -13.04 9.02 -6.16
C VAL A 252 -11.55 8.87 -5.95
N CYS A 253 -10.75 9.28 -6.94
CA CYS A 253 -9.31 9.21 -6.84
C CYS A 253 -8.79 10.11 -5.70
N GLY A 254 -8.19 9.48 -4.69
CA GLY A 254 -7.55 10.15 -3.57
C GLY A 254 -6.25 10.88 -3.94
N GLY A 255 -5.54 11.39 -2.94
CA GLY A 255 -4.28 12.08 -3.15
C GLY A 255 -3.21 11.16 -3.73
N GLN A 256 -2.54 11.60 -4.79
CA GLN A 256 -1.59 10.81 -5.59
C GLN A 256 -0.13 10.92 -5.10
N GLN A 257 0.17 11.83 -4.16
CA GLN A 257 1.50 12.05 -3.61
C GLN A 257 1.44 12.48 -2.13
N ALA A 258 2.54 12.29 -1.40
CA ALA A 258 2.76 12.83 -0.06
C ALA A 258 3.05 14.35 -0.13
N VAL A 259 2.03 15.16 -0.42
CA VAL A 259 2.18 16.59 -0.70
C VAL A 259 1.01 17.43 -0.17
N ALA A 260 1.18 18.75 -0.20
CA ALA A 260 0.21 19.75 0.24
C ALA A 260 -1.11 19.69 -0.57
N LEU A 261 -2.14 20.36 -0.05
CA LEU A 261 -3.55 20.37 -0.49
C LEU A 261 -3.82 20.61 -1.99
N ASP A 262 -2.86 21.09 -2.78
CA ASP A 262 -3.04 21.51 -4.18
C ASP A 262 -2.88 20.38 -5.22
N GLN A 263 -2.57 19.15 -4.81
CA GLN A 263 -2.36 18.02 -5.73
C GLN A 263 -3.38 16.87 -5.60
N PHE A 264 -4.50 17.10 -4.92
CA PHE A 264 -5.65 16.19 -4.97
C PHE A 264 -6.44 16.42 -6.25
N THR A 265 -7.23 15.43 -6.67
CA THR A 265 -8.27 15.68 -7.69
C THR A 265 -9.21 16.76 -7.18
N GLU A 266 -9.65 17.66 -8.07
CA GLU A 266 -10.64 18.69 -7.76
C GLU A 266 -11.89 18.06 -7.09
N GLU A 267 -12.25 16.86 -7.53
CA GLU A 267 -13.37 16.10 -6.99
C GLU A 267 -13.20 15.67 -5.53
N TRP A 268 -12.06 15.08 -5.16
CA TRP A 268 -11.83 14.63 -3.78
C TRP A 268 -11.95 15.80 -2.79
N GLY A 269 -11.31 16.94 -3.13
CA GLY A 269 -11.40 18.15 -2.32
C GLY A 269 -12.83 18.68 -2.21
N ALA A 270 -13.58 18.71 -3.31
CA ALA A 270 -14.96 19.18 -3.33
C ALA A 270 -15.90 18.31 -2.47
N LEU A 271 -15.68 16.99 -2.41
CA LEU A 271 -16.52 16.09 -1.61
C LEU A 271 -16.13 16.07 -0.13
N PHE A 272 -14.83 16.01 0.18
CA PHE A 272 -14.34 15.68 1.53
C PHE A 272 -13.74 16.84 2.32
N LEU A 273 -13.64 18.03 1.72
CA LEU A 273 -13.19 19.26 2.38
C LEU A 273 -14.22 20.40 2.36
N THR A 274 -15.44 20.15 1.88
CA THR A 274 -16.51 21.15 1.89
C THR A 274 -17.12 21.26 3.28
N ALA A 275 -16.80 22.35 3.98
CA ALA A 275 -17.36 22.67 5.30
C ALA A 275 -18.90 22.65 5.28
N GLY A 276 -19.49 22.05 6.31
CA GLY A 276 -20.92 21.85 6.45
C GLY A 276 -21.47 20.60 5.74
N SER A 277 -20.66 19.86 4.98
CA SER A 277 -21.09 18.60 4.35
C SER A 277 -20.97 17.42 5.32
N LEU A 278 -21.86 16.42 5.15
CA LEU A 278 -21.78 15.17 5.90
C LEU A 278 -20.42 14.50 5.72
N TRP A 279 -19.90 14.47 4.49
CA TRP A 279 -18.67 13.76 4.10
C TRP A 279 -17.36 14.51 4.41
N SER A 280 -17.44 15.71 4.99
CA SER A 280 -16.28 16.46 5.50
C SER A 280 -16.28 16.54 7.03
N ASP A 281 -17.42 16.87 7.62
CA ASP A 281 -17.49 17.30 9.02
C ASP A 281 -17.96 16.17 9.93
N ARG A 282 -18.91 15.36 9.45
CA ARG A 282 -19.49 14.25 10.22
C ARG A 282 -18.79 12.94 9.91
N LEU A 283 -18.73 12.50 8.66
CA LEU A 283 -17.97 11.34 8.22
C LEU A 283 -16.64 11.81 7.65
N ILE A 284 -15.53 11.35 8.23
CA ILE A 284 -14.18 11.72 7.81
C ILE A 284 -13.48 10.56 7.10
N ASP A 285 -12.76 10.85 6.02
CA ASP A 285 -11.79 9.92 5.41
C ASP A 285 -10.71 9.61 6.45
N VAL A 286 -10.73 8.38 7.00
CA VAL A 286 -9.80 8.02 8.09
C VAL A 286 -8.37 7.88 7.62
N TRP A 287 -8.15 7.53 6.35
CA TRP A 287 -6.82 7.45 5.77
C TRP A 287 -6.24 8.85 5.63
N GLY A 288 -6.98 9.76 5.00
CA GLY A 288 -6.54 11.14 4.78
C GLY A 288 -6.37 11.98 6.05
N ARG A 289 -7.10 11.66 7.14
CA ARG A 289 -7.09 12.44 8.39
C ARG A 289 -6.42 11.78 9.59
N GLU A 290 -6.41 10.45 9.69
CA GLU A 290 -5.90 9.74 10.88
C GLU A 290 -4.58 9.00 10.64
N GLN A 291 -4.28 8.68 9.39
CA GLN A 291 -3.02 8.05 8.99
C GLN A 291 -1.96 9.06 8.51
N CYS A 292 -2.15 10.36 8.74
CA CYS A 292 -1.16 11.38 8.39
C CYS A 292 -0.11 11.61 9.49
N VAL A 293 1.14 11.82 9.10
CA VAL A 293 2.28 11.99 10.03
C VAL A 293 2.71 13.45 10.06
N GLY A 294 2.91 14.03 11.24
CA GLY A 294 3.42 15.40 11.37
C GLY A 294 2.38 16.52 11.32
N ALA A 295 1.07 16.19 11.40
CA ALA A 295 0.06 17.20 11.69
C ALA A 295 0.26 17.73 13.13
N ALA A 296 0.78 18.94 13.25
CA ALA A 296 0.85 19.62 14.54
C ALA A 296 -0.54 19.66 15.18
N ALA A 297 -0.59 19.46 16.50
CA ALA A 297 -1.78 19.57 17.35
C ALA A 297 -2.49 20.95 17.34
N ALA A 298 -2.19 21.81 16.36
CA ALA A 298 -2.62 23.21 16.27
C ALA A 298 -3.39 23.54 14.98
N LEU A 299 -3.72 22.58 14.13
CA LEU A 299 -4.50 22.87 12.93
C LEU A 299 -6.02 23.02 13.23
N PRO A 300 -6.70 23.98 12.58
CA PRO A 300 -8.16 24.08 12.63
C PRO A 300 -8.84 22.81 12.12
N PRO A 301 -10.07 22.48 12.58
CA PRO A 301 -10.92 21.49 11.94
C PRO A 301 -11.04 21.79 10.43
N GLY A 302 -10.70 20.82 9.59
CA GLY A 302 -10.71 20.95 8.12
C GLY A 302 -9.35 21.29 7.49
N ALA A 303 -8.34 21.69 8.27
CA ALA A 303 -6.99 21.87 7.74
C ALA A 303 -6.27 20.50 7.66
N LEU A 304 -5.78 20.18 6.47
CA LEU A 304 -4.91 19.03 6.23
C LEU A 304 -3.45 19.46 6.41
N ALA A 305 -2.73 18.94 7.41
CA ALA A 305 -1.26 18.91 7.40
C ALA A 305 -0.74 17.50 7.71
N GLY A 306 0.57 17.35 7.59
CA GLY A 306 1.28 16.08 7.68
C GLY A 306 1.46 15.41 6.33
N LEU A 307 2.51 14.61 6.25
CA LEU A 307 2.81 13.72 5.13
C LEU A 307 1.79 12.57 5.14
N ARG A 308 1.34 12.18 3.95
CA ARG A 308 0.28 11.18 3.75
C ARG A 308 0.81 10.08 2.84
N ASP A 309 0.70 8.85 3.31
CA ASP A 309 0.74 7.67 2.45
C ASP A 309 -0.38 7.79 1.39
N PRO A 310 -0.06 7.71 0.08
CA PRO A 310 -1.06 7.77 -0.99
C PRO A 310 -2.01 6.57 -1.00
N GLY A 311 -1.60 5.42 -0.46
CA GLY A 311 -2.46 4.25 -0.25
C GLY A 311 -3.22 3.75 -1.47
N PRO A 312 -2.57 3.49 -2.63
CA PRO A 312 -3.29 3.06 -3.83
C PRO A 312 -3.96 1.71 -3.61
N THR A 313 -5.28 1.67 -3.86
CA THR A 313 -6.13 0.50 -3.69
C THR A 313 -6.59 -0.08 -5.03
N ALA A 314 -6.31 0.55 -6.17
CA ALA A 314 -6.74 0.07 -7.48
C ALA A 314 -5.69 0.32 -8.57
N ASN A 315 -5.65 -0.57 -9.57
CA ASN A 315 -4.97 -0.35 -10.84
C ASN A 315 -6.00 -0.14 -11.95
N VAL A 316 -5.91 0.95 -12.69
CA VAL A 316 -6.81 1.28 -13.81
C VAL A 316 -6.03 1.40 -15.12
N VAL A 317 -6.75 1.36 -16.24
CA VAL A 317 -6.17 1.39 -17.60
C VAL A 317 -5.72 2.78 -18.06
N TYR A 318 -6.16 3.85 -17.41
CA TYR A 318 -5.86 5.23 -17.77
C TYR A 318 -5.00 5.94 -16.70
N PRO A 319 -4.14 6.91 -17.09
CA PRO A 319 -3.34 7.65 -16.12
C PRO A 319 -4.16 8.53 -15.16
N PRO A 320 -3.75 8.66 -13.88
CA PRO A 320 -2.77 7.83 -13.20
C PRO A 320 -3.28 6.40 -12.99
N ALA A 321 -2.44 5.41 -13.35
CA ALA A 321 -2.87 4.01 -13.35
C ALA A 321 -2.99 3.40 -11.96
N GLU A 322 -2.35 3.93 -10.92
CA GLU A 322 -2.64 3.53 -9.54
C GLU A 322 -3.46 4.61 -8.84
N GLN A 323 -4.56 4.22 -8.21
CA GLN A 323 -5.49 5.14 -7.57
C GLN A 323 -5.94 4.61 -6.22
N ARG A 324 -6.20 5.52 -5.28
CA ARG A 324 -6.92 5.20 -4.05
C ARG A 324 -8.41 5.45 -4.29
N LEU A 325 -9.15 4.37 -4.50
CA LEU A 325 -10.59 4.39 -4.82
C LEU A 325 -11.44 3.80 -3.69
N ASP A 326 -10.85 2.94 -2.87
CA ASP A 326 -11.50 2.34 -1.71
C ASP A 326 -11.30 3.23 -0.49
N TYR A 327 -12.36 3.36 0.31
CA TYR A 327 -12.38 4.21 1.48
C TYR A 327 -12.96 3.50 2.69
N LEU A 328 -12.53 3.97 3.86
CA LEU A 328 -13.28 3.84 5.08
C LEU A 328 -13.47 5.24 5.67
N PHE A 329 -14.70 5.51 6.07
CA PHE A 329 -15.12 6.71 6.76
C PHE A 329 -15.61 6.35 8.15
N ARG A 330 -15.38 7.26 9.10
CA ARG A 330 -16.00 7.16 10.43
C ARG A 330 -16.64 8.48 10.82
N ASN A 331 -17.64 8.41 11.71
CA ASN A 331 -18.17 9.58 12.38
C ASN A 331 -17.05 10.26 13.18
N ALA A 332 -16.74 11.54 12.91
CA ALA A 332 -15.71 12.32 13.58
C ALA A 332 -15.92 12.34 15.10
N GLY A 333 -17.19 12.43 15.53
CA GLY A 333 -17.61 12.38 16.93
C GLY A 333 -17.66 10.99 17.56
N SER A 334 -17.31 9.92 16.80
CA SER A 334 -17.22 8.56 17.34
C SER A 334 -16.22 8.49 18.50
N ALA A 335 -16.53 7.65 19.50
CA ALA A 335 -15.59 7.30 20.55
C ALA A 335 -14.40 6.45 20.04
N MET A 336 -14.50 5.91 18.82
CA MET A 336 -13.47 5.13 18.17
C MET A 336 -12.61 5.98 17.22
N VAL A 337 -11.36 5.60 17.09
CA VAL A 337 -10.36 6.15 16.17
C VAL A 337 -9.79 5.00 15.33
N ALA A 338 -9.45 5.26 14.07
CA ALA A 338 -8.69 4.31 13.27
C ALA A 338 -7.25 4.28 13.78
N GLN A 339 -6.94 3.24 14.55
CA GLN A 339 -5.61 3.05 15.09
C GLN A 339 -4.61 2.58 14.02
N HIS A 340 -5.09 1.99 12.93
CA HIS A 340 -4.30 1.67 11.75
C HIS A 340 -5.21 1.45 10.53
N VAL A 341 -4.93 2.09 9.41
CA VAL A 341 -5.55 1.79 8.11
C VAL A 341 -4.45 1.38 7.14
N TYR A 342 -4.67 0.33 6.37
CA TYR A 342 -3.63 -0.29 5.54
C TYR A 342 -4.22 -1.02 4.34
N VAL A 343 -3.44 -1.14 3.27
CA VAL A 343 -3.71 -2.07 2.17
C VAL A 343 -3.27 -3.48 2.59
N ASP A 344 -4.18 -4.45 2.59
CA ASP A 344 -3.88 -5.83 2.96
C ASP A 344 -3.40 -6.64 1.74
N HIS A 345 -2.14 -6.41 1.34
CA HIS A 345 -1.53 -7.05 0.17
C HIS A 345 -1.60 -8.59 0.21
N ALA A 346 -1.56 -9.18 1.41
CA ALA A 346 -1.63 -10.63 1.57
C ALA A 346 -2.97 -11.20 1.10
N LEU A 347 -4.06 -10.44 1.25
CA LEU A 347 -5.38 -10.84 0.76
C LEU A 347 -5.50 -10.76 -0.78
N ALA A 348 -4.77 -9.84 -1.41
CA ALA A 348 -4.75 -9.65 -2.86
C ALA A 348 -3.78 -10.60 -3.60
N THR A 349 -3.07 -11.47 -2.89
CA THR A 349 -2.01 -12.31 -3.46
C THR A 349 -2.53 -13.71 -3.78
N VAL A 350 -2.29 -14.18 -5.01
CA VAL A 350 -2.43 -15.59 -5.36
C VAL A 350 -1.26 -16.37 -4.74
N LYS A 351 -1.57 -17.43 -3.98
CA LYS A 351 -0.53 -18.26 -3.38
C LYS A 351 0.23 -19.05 -4.45
N PRO A 352 1.56 -19.26 -4.31
CA PRO A 352 2.32 -20.09 -5.25
C PRO A 352 1.75 -21.51 -5.38
N GLY A 353 1.76 -22.05 -6.60
CA GLY A 353 1.31 -23.43 -6.89
C GLY A 353 -0.20 -23.59 -7.13
N VAL A 354 -0.92 -22.49 -7.35
CA VAL A 354 -2.30 -22.51 -7.85
C VAL A 354 -2.27 -22.35 -9.37
N ASP A 355 -2.64 -23.41 -10.08
CA ASP A 355 -2.72 -23.39 -11.54
C ASP A 355 -4.00 -22.68 -12.03
N GLY A 356 -3.92 -21.96 -13.15
CA GLY A 356 -5.09 -21.39 -13.84
C GLY A 356 -5.60 -20.03 -13.35
N VAL A 357 -5.06 -19.48 -12.25
CA VAL A 357 -5.41 -18.13 -11.77
C VAL A 357 -4.13 -17.36 -11.42
N SER A 358 -3.84 -16.28 -12.14
CA SER A 358 -2.68 -15.40 -11.89
C SER A 358 -3.05 -14.11 -11.15
N TYR A 359 -4.35 -13.88 -10.93
CA TYR A 359 -4.91 -12.59 -10.54
C TYR A 359 -6.18 -12.75 -9.71
N LEU A 360 -6.41 -11.86 -8.73
CA LEU A 360 -7.62 -11.87 -7.89
C LEU A 360 -8.57 -10.69 -8.18
N SER A 361 -8.05 -9.48 -8.28
CA SER A 361 -8.79 -8.26 -8.60
C SER A 361 -7.80 -7.12 -8.95
N ASP A 362 -8.31 -6.10 -9.64
CA ASP A 362 -7.64 -4.85 -9.98
C ASP A 362 -7.55 -3.96 -8.76
N HIS A 363 -8.39 -4.21 -7.76
CA HIS A 363 -8.33 -3.61 -6.46
C HIS A 363 -7.49 -4.44 -5.47
N ARG A 364 -7.05 -3.75 -4.41
CA ARG A 364 -6.35 -4.28 -3.25
C ARG A 364 -7.23 -4.02 -2.02
N PRO A 365 -7.39 -4.99 -1.10
CA PRO A 365 -8.27 -4.85 0.06
C PRO A 365 -7.82 -3.74 0.99
N LEU A 366 -8.76 -2.91 1.45
CA LEU A 366 -8.52 -1.86 2.41
C LEU A 366 -8.96 -2.31 3.81
N GLY A 367 -8.00 -2.50 4.71
CA GLY A 367 -8.23 -2.87 6.10
C GLY A 367 -8.18 -1.68 7.06
N CYS A 368 -9.00 -1.71 8.10
CA CYS A 368 -8.99 -0.72 9.18
C CYS A 368 -9.14 -1.38 10.54
N ASP A 369 -8.18 -1.09 11.43
CA ASP A 369 -8.22 -1.44 12.84
C ASP A 369 -8.68 -0.22 13.64
N LEU A 370 -9.81 -0.36 14.34
CA LEU A 370 -10.45 0.68 15.12
C LEU A 370 -10.36 0.34 16.61
N HIS A 371 -10.14 1.35 17.45
CA HIS A 371 -10.20 1.21 18.90
C HIS A 371 -10.80 2.48 19.51
N ARG A 372 -11.26 2.40 20.77
CA ARG A 372 -11.56 3.61 21.56
C ARG A 372 -10.36 4.56 21.51
N ARG A 373 -10.64 5.86 21.34
CA ARG A 373 -9.62 6.91 21.32
C ARG A 373 -8.83 6.90 22.63
N MET A 374 -7.52 6.75 22.51
CA MET A 374 -6.58 6.78 23.62
C MET A 374 -5.39 7.66 23.26
N GLN A 375 -4.48 7.85 24.21
CA GLN A 375 -3.23 8.54 23.94
C GLN A 375 -2.36 7.69 23.02
N ASP A 376 -1.79 8.32 21.99
CA ASP A 376 -0.78 7.74 21.07
C ASP A 376 -1.23 6.48 20.30
N ASN A 377 -2.53 6.24 20.12
CA ASN A 377 -3.03 5.01 19.50
C ASN A 377 -3.43 5.15 18.02
N ALA A 378 -3.01 6.22 17.34
CA ALA A 378 -3.14 6.39 15.89
C ALA A 378 -1.90 7.14 15.34
N PRO A 379 -1.52 7.00 14.05
CA PRO A 379 -0.35 7.66 13.49
C PRO A 379 -0.33 9.18 13.67
N ASN A 380 -1.47 9.85 13.46
CA ASN A 380 -1.60 11.30 13.66
C ASN A 380 -1.54 11.72 15.15
N LEU A 381 -1.70 10.78 16.07
CA LEU A 381 -1.61 10.98 17.52
C LEU A 381 -0.30 10.44 18.11
N ALA A 382 0.63 9.93 17.28
CA ALA A 382 1.81 9.21 17.73
C ALA A 382 2.67 10.03 18.70
N LYS A 383 3.22 9.35 19.71
CA LYS A 383 4.12 9.95 20.70
C LYS A 383 5.43 10.34 20.01
N LEU A 384 5.77 11.62 20.04
CA LEU A 384 7.10 12.06 19.61
C LEU A 384 8.17 11.47 20.55
N ALA A 385 9.12 10.73 19.97
CA ALA A 385 10.32 10.26 20.63
C ALA A 385 11.44 11.29 20.43
N ASP A 386 11.50 12.28 21.32
CA ASP A 386 12.38 13.45 21.22
C ASP A 386 13.73 13.30 21.97
N ALA A 387 13.87 12.27 22.79
CA ALA A 387 15.13 11.93 23.45
C ALA A 387 16.10 11.22 22.46
N ASP A 388 17.27 11.81 22.24
CA ASP A 388 18.32 11.34 21.33
C ASP A 388 19.65 11.23 22.10
N PRO A 389 20.45 10.15 21.93
CA PRO A 389 20.22 8.99 21.07
C PRO A 389 19.28 7.93 21.64
N ASP A 390 19.02 7.98 22.95
CA ASP A 390 18.23 6.96 23.64
C ASP A 390 16.83 7.47 23.98
N PHE A 391 15.83 6.67 23.62
CA PHE A 391 14.45 6.86 24.03
C PHE A 391 13.94 5.62 24.75
N THR A 392 13.19 5.82 25.84
CA THR A 392 12.55 4.74 26.57
C THR A 392 11.14 5.14 27.01
N ASP A 393 10.19 4.22 26.85
CA ASP A 393 8.83 4.41 27.33
C ASP A 393 8.33 3.14 28.03
N VAL A 394 7.69 3.29 29.19
CA VAL A 394 7.06 2.18 29.93
C VAL A 394 5.56 2.36 29.86
N ASN A 395 4.86 1.35 29.36
CA ASN A 395 3.42 1.44 29.14
C ASN A 395 2.67 0.11 29.28
N LYS A 396 1.36 0.17 29.07
CA LYS A 396 0.47 -0.99 29.00
C LYS A 396 -0.38 -0.92 27.73
N LEU A 397 -0.63 -2.09 27.13
CA LEU A 397 -1.62 -2.30 26.08
C LEU A 397 -2.84 -3.03 26.65
N GLU A 398 -4.02 -2.49 26.39
CA GLU A 398 -5.29 -3.20 26.53
C GLU A 398 -5.52 -4.17 25.35
N PRO A 399 -6.46 -5.12 25.47
CA PRO A 399 -6.79 -6.03 24.37
C PRO A 399 -7.17 -5.26 23.09
N GLY A 400 -6.39 -5.52 22.04
CA GLY A 400 -6.59 -4.94 20.70
C GLY A 400 -6.03 -3.54 20.53
N GLN A 401 -5.47 -2.93 21.57
CA GLN A 401 -4.83 -1.62 21.49
C GLN A 401 -3.46 -1.71 20.82
N VAL A 402 -3.12 -0.67 20.04
CA VAL A 402 -1.76 -0.39 19.59
C VAL A 402 -1.27 0.93 20.16
N ARG A 403 0.05 1.15 20.12
CA ARG A 403 0.66 2.45 20.38
C ARG A 403 1.65 2.82 19.29
N TRP A 404 1.69 4.09 18.93
CA TRP A 404 2.56 4.65 17.91
C TRP A 404 3.59 5.60 18.52
N TYR A 405 4.83 5.44 18.09
CA TYR A 405 5.94 6.36 18.37
C TYR A 405 6.41 6.98 17.05
N ARG A 406 6.65 8.29 17.05
CA ARG A 406 7.13 9.05 15.89
C ARG A 406 8.56 9.51 16.12
N PHE A 407 9.41 9.37 15.11
CA PHE A 407 10.79 9.83 15.11
C PHE A 407 11.00 10.78 13.94
N ASP A 408 11.53 11.97 14.21
CA ASP A 408 11.67 13.05 13.23
C ASP A 408 13.11 13.17 12.69
N ARG A 409 13.96 12.17 12.91
CA ARG A 409 15.35 12.13 12.43
C ARG A 409 15.62 10.83 11.70
N LEU A 410 16.10 10.91 10.46
CA LEU A 410 16.58 9.74 9.72
C LEU A 410 17.84 9.16 10.37
N GLY A 411 18.21 7.93 9.99
CA GLY A 411 19.47 7.30 10.40
C GLY A 411 19.34 5.81 10.70
N THR A 412 20.36 5.25 11.33
CA THR A 412 20.34 3.86 11.83
C THR A 412 19.78 3.82 13.25
N TYR A 413 18.81 2.94 13.47
CA TYR A 413 18.15 2.74 14.76
C TYR A 413 18.14 1.27 15.17
N GLU A 414 18.22 1.05 16.48
CA GLU A 414 17.95 -0.25 17.09
C GLU A 414 16.71 -0.12 17.98
N PHE A 415 15.77 -1.05 17.81
CA PHE A 415 14.52 -1.09 18.57
C PHE A 415 14.39 -2.37 19.37
N ARG A 416 13.92 -2.24 20.62
CA ARG A 416 13.64 -3.36 21.51
C ARG A 416 12.37 -3.14 22.30
N VAL A 417 11.58 -4.20 22.45
CA VAL A 417 10.48 -4.25 23.40
C VAL A 417 10.77 -5.32 24.45
N LEU A 418 10.69 -4.95 25.72
CA LEU A 418 10.69 -5.88 26.84
C LEU A 418 9.28 -6.01 27.38
N SER A 419 8.74 -7.22 27.44
CA SER A 419 7.42 -7.49 27.98
C SER A 419 7.36 -8.86 28.67
N ASN A 420 6.38 -9.03 29.54
CA ASN A 420 6.01 -10.31 30.15
C ASN A 420 5.06 -11.15 29.28
N ASN A 421 4.55 -10.60 28.17
CA ASN A 421 3.68 -11.26 27.20
C ASN A 421 4.21 -11.07 25.77
N ASP A 422 3.56 -11.67 24.77
CA ASP A 422 3.90 -11.50 23.35
C ASP A 422 3.53 -10.08 22.89
N VAL A 423 4.47 -9.15 23.04
CA VAL A 423 4.42 -7.80 22.49
C VAL A 423 5.42 -7.69 21.36
N ARG A 424 4.96 -7.16 20.24
CA ARG A 424 5.71 -7.01 18.99
C ARG A 424 5.74 -5.55 18.59
N PHE A 425 6.60 -5.24 17.64
CA PHE A 425 6.60 -3.95 16.98
C PHE A 425 6.77 -4.09 15.46
N GLU A 426 6.26 -3.10 14.74
CA GLU A 426 6.40 -2.91 13.30
C GLU A 426 6.92 -1.49 13.07
N VAL A 427 7.84 -1.30 12.11
CA VAL A 427 8.42 0.00 11.76
C VAL A 427 7.85 0.40 10.40
N TYR A 428 7.37 1.64 10.27
CA TYR A 428 6.74 2.15 9.06
C TYR A 428 7.37 3.48 8.64
N LEU A 429 7.43 3.73 7.34
CA LEU A 429 7.71 5.07 6.84
C LEU A 429 6.40 5.86 6.80
N ASP A 430 6.48 7.18 6.85
CA ASP A 430 5.32 8.05 6.71
C ASP A 430 4.67 8.00 5.32
N THR A 431 5.42 7.55 4.32
CA THR A 431 4.98 7.35 2.94
C THR A 431 4.33 5.99 2.67
N ASP A 432 4.46 5.03 3.58
CA ASP A 432 3.87 3.68 3.46
C ASP A 432 3.55 3.11 4.85
N LEU A 433 2.28 3.16 5.21
CA LEU A 433 1.71 2.60 6.42
C LEU A 433 1.08 1.22 6.18
N SER A 434 1.16 0.70 4.96
CA SER A 434 0.66 -0.63 4.61
C SER A 434 1.70 -1.72 4.84
N LEU A 435 2.95 -1.45 4.43
CA LEU A 435 4.06 -2.40 4.51
C LEU A 435 5.10 -2.00 5.56
N PRO A 436 5.30 -2.80 6.62
CA PRO A 436 6.33 -2.53 7.59
C PRO A 436 7.73 -2.78 7.00
N ARG A 437 8.67 -1.91 7.35
CA ARG A 437 10.10 -2.04 7.04
C ARG A 437 10.66 -3.31 7.63
N GLN A 438 11.46 -4.01 6.83
CA GLN A 438 12.17 -5.20 7.28
C GLN A 438 13.39 -4.84 8.13
N PRO A 439 13.74 -5.66 9.13
CA PRO A 439 15.01 -5.54 9.85
C PRO A 439 16.20 -5.45 8.89
N TYR A 440 17.11 -4.52 9.14
CA TYR A 440 18.30 -4.38 8.30
C TYR A 440 19.22 -5.59 8.52
N ARG A 441 19.43 -6.39 7.47
CA ARG A 441 20.35 -7.53 7.45
C ARG A 441 20.12 -8.58 8.56
N ASN A 442 18.95 -8.54 9.22
CA ASN A 442 18.63 -9.27 10.45
C ASN A 442 19.67 -9.07 11.57
N GLU A 443 20.35 -7.92 11.60
CA GLU A 443 21.32 -7.59 12.65
C GLU A 443 20.57 -7.26 13.96
N VAL A 444 21.01 -7.89 15.05
CA VAL A 444 20.42 -7.72 16.38
C VAL A 444 21.53 -7.53 17.40
N ASN A 445 21.47 -6.41 18.12
CA ASN A 445 22.29 -6.17 19.29
C ASN A 445 21.57 -6.73 20.54
N PRO A 446 22.21 -7.58 21.36
CA PRO A 446 21.58 -8.18 22.54
C PRO A 446 21.05 -7.18 23.56
N ASP A 447 21.65 -5.99 23.63
CA ASP A 447 21.31 -4.95 24.60
C ASP A 447 20.28 -3.95 24.04
N ARG A 448 20.37 -3.64 22.74
CA ARG A 448 19.59 -2.55 22.11
C ARG A 448 18.51 -2.99 21.14
N GLY A 449 18.58 -4.22 20.65
CA GLY A 449 17.53 -4.85 19.84
C GLY A 449 17.84 -4.92 18.35
N THR A 450 16.78 -4.89 17.55
CA THR A 450 16.84 -5.15 16.11
C THR A 450 17.17 -3.88 15.36
N LYS A 451 18.14 -3.96 14.44
CA LYS A 451 18.62 -2.83 13.64
C LYS A 451 17.72 -2.52 12.44
N PHE A 452 17.52 -1.24 12.17
CA PHE A 452 16.82 -0.69 11.01
C PHE A 452 17.61 0.49 10.46
N VAL A 453 17.60 0.64 9.13
CA VAL A 453 18.21 1.79 8.44
C VAL A 453 17.08 2.61 7.81
N LEU A 454 16.86 3.82 8.30
CA LEU A 454 15.68 4.60 7.98
C LEU A 454 16.11 5.85 7.21
N PRO A 455 16.03 5.84 5.87
CA PRO A 455 16.60 6.90 5.01
C PRO A 455 15.75 8.17 4.96
N SER A 456 14.51 8.11 5.45
CA SER A 456 13.60 9.24 5.53
C SER A 456 13.04 9.40 6.95
N ALA A 457 12.60 10.62 7.24
CA ALA A 457 11.85 10.95 8.43
C ALA A 457 10.77 11.98 8.07
N PRO A 458 9.63 12.02 8.79
CA PRO A 458 9.33 11.22 9.97
C PRO A 458 9.09 9.74 9.65
N PHE A 459 9.37 8.87 10.61
CA PHE A 459 8.96 7.46 10.56
C PHE A 459 8.28 7.05 11.86
N LEU A 460 7.63 5.90 11.85
CA LEU A 460 6.74 5.44 12.90
C LEU A 460 7.10 4.04 13.40
N VAL A 461 6.97 3.82 14.70
CA VAL A 461 7.06 2.48 15.31
C VAL A 461 5.73 2.18 16.00
N LYS A 462 5.08 1.11 15.56
CA LYS A 462 3.83 0.60 16.11
C LYS A 462 4.14 -0.54 17.06
N VAL A 463 3.69 -0.45 18.31
CA VAL A 463 3.82 -1.50 19.32
C VAL A 463 2.44 -2.08 19.63
N PHE A 464 2.33 -3.41 19.61
CA PHE A 464 1.05 -4.12 19.78
C PHE A 464 1.24 -5.52 20.37
N CYS A 465 0.18 -6.09 20.94
CA CYS A 465 0.21 -7.50 21.37
C CYS A 465 0.07 -8.42 20.15
N GLY A 466 0.84 -9.50 20.08
CA GLY A 466 0.78 -10.49 18.99
C GLY A 466 -0.62 -11.11 18.82
N SER A 467 -1.40 -11.18 19.90
CA SER A 467 -2.83 -11.48 19.87
C SER A 467 -3.67 -10.27 20.29
N ARG A 468 -4.66 -9.90 19.46
CA ARG A 468 -5.61 -8.80 19.74
C ARG A 468 -6.50 -9.02 20.97
N ARG A 469 -6.43 -10.19 21.61
CA ARG A 469 -7.20 -10.51 22.83
C ARG A 469 -6.37 -10.37 24.11
N SER A 470 -5.06 -10.13 23.97
CA SER A 470 -4.13 -10.08 25.09
C SER A 470 -3.92 -8.67 25.59
N GLU A 471 -3.61 -8.53 26.88
CA GLU A 471 -3.08 -7.31 27.46
C GLU A 471 -1.63 -7.53 27.87
N ALA A 472 -0.82 -6.46 27.88
CA ALA A 472 0.58 -6.56 28.24
C ALA A 472 1.13 -5.25 28.79
N GLY A 473 1.93 -5.33 29.84
CA GLY A 473 2.87 -4.25 30.19
C GLY A 473 4.12 -4.38 29.33
N TYR A 474 4.70 -3.28 28.89
CA TYR A 474 5.93 -3.30 28.11
C TYR A 474 6.84 -2.10 28.42
N ARG A 475 8.12 -2.26 28.10
CA ARG A 475 9.09 -1.19 28.00
C ARG A 475 9.65 -1.17 26.58
N PHE A 476 9.43 -0.09 25.87
CA PHE A 476 9.99 0.15 24.54
C PHE A 476 11.29 0.94 24.66
N PHE A 477 12.30 0.52 23.92
CA PHE A 477 13.59 1.18 23.78
C PHE A 477 13.84 1.47 22.31
N ALA A 478 14.39 2.65 22.06
CA ALA A 478 14.97 3.03 20.79
C ALA A 478 16.35 3.62 21.03
N HIS A 479 17.31 3.26 20.18
CA HIS A 479 18.66 3.81 20.19
C HIS A 479 19.03 4.24 18.78
N ARG A 480 19.42 5.49 18.58
CA ARG A 480 19.96 5.99 17.31
C ARG A 480 21.49 5.91 17.32
N HIS A 481 22.06 5.32 16.28
CA HIS A 481 23.50 5.27 16.10
C HIS A 481 24.08 6.67 15.90
N THR A 482 25.16 7.00 16.62
CA THR A 482 25.76 8.33 16.58
C THR A 482 27.07 8.41 15.81
N GLY A 483 27.59 7.30 15.28
CA GLY A 483 28.90 7.21 14.63
C GLY A 483 30.07 7.34 15.60
N ALA A 484 29.87 7.12 16.90
CA ALA A 484 30.89 7.31 17.92
C ALA A 484 31.86 6.12 18.08
N SER A 485 31.73 5.08 17.26
CA SER A 485 32.60 3.90 17.18
C SER A 485 32.20 3.07 15.96
N PRO A 486 32.97 2.03 15.56
CA PRO A 486 32.54 1.10 14.52
C PRO A 486 31.22 0.37 14.82
N TRP A 487 30.89 0.13 16.10
CA TRP A 487 29.63 -0.49 16.52
C TRP A 487 28.45 0.49 16.49
N GLU A 488 28.75 1.78 16.58
CA GLU A 488 27.82 2.91 16.46
C GLU A 488 27.77 3.47 15.03
N ALA A 489 28.40 2.80 14.06
CA ALA A 489 28.51 3.34 12.72
C ALA A 489 27.11 3.60 12.14
N ILE A 490 26.96 4.75 11.47
CA ILE A 490 25.72 5.12 10.79
C ILE A 490 25.73 4.46 9.41
N ASP A 491 24.71 3.68 9.09
CA ASP A 491 24.59 3.05 7.77
C ASP A 491 24.19 4.09 6.73
N VAL A 492 24.97 4.12 5.65
CA VAL A 492 24.79 5.08 4.55
C VAL A 492 23.97 4.41 3.45
N VAL A 493 22.75 4.89 3.27
CA VAL A 493 21.90 4.52 2.14
C VAL A 493 22.30 5.36 0.93
N PRO A 494 22.53 4.74 -0.23
CA PRO A 494 22.89 5.46 -1.45
C PRO A 494 21.85 6.49 -1.88
N GLU A 495 22.34 7.58 -2.46
CA GLU A 495 21.60 8.75 -2.92
C GLU A 495 20.84 9.55 -1.85
N VAL A 496 20.94 9.15 -0.58
CA VAL A 496 20.46 9.91 0.57
C VAL A 496 21.55 10.91 1.01
N ASN A 497 21.13 12.15 1.30
CA ASN A 497 22.02 13.15 1.88
C ASN A 497 21.95 13.04 3.40
N TYR A 498 23.12 12.86 4.02
CA TYR A 498 23.27 12.88 5.46
C TYR A 498 23.90 14.21 5.88
N HIS A 499 23.33 14.87 6.88
CA HIS A 499 23.93 16.03 7.53
C HIS A 499 24.35 15.62 8.94
N GLU A 500 25.65 15.63 9.21
CA GLU A 500 26.21 15.15 10.47
C GLU A 500 27.14 16.18 11.09
N GLN A 501 27.19 16.17 12.42
CA GLN A 501 28.06 17.06 13.19
C GLN A 501 28.78 16.31 14.30
N PHE A 502 29.98 16.79 14.63
CA PHE A 502 30.69 16.39 15.84
C PHE A 502 30.07 17.07 17.06
N PRO A 503 29.96 16.38 18.21
CA PRO A 503 29.48 17.01 19.43
C PRO A 503 30.42 18.14 19.88
N ALA A 504 29.84 19.26 20.31
CA ALA A 504 30.62 20.40 20.78
C ALA A 504 31.40 20.06 22.05
N GLY A 505 32.72 20.33 22.06
CA GLY A 505 33.58 20.14 23.23
C GLY A 505 33.82 18.68 23.65
N GLN A 506 33.48 17.70 22.81
CA GLN A 506 33.77 16.28 23.06
C GLN A 506 34.57 15.71 21.89
N PHE A 507 35.56 14.88 22.21
CA PHE A 507 36.27 14.06 21.22
C PHE A 507 35.63 12.67 21.16
N LEU A 508 35.48 12.14 19.96
CA LEU A 508 35.05 10.76 19.71
C LEU A 508 36.28 9.84 19.75
N ASN A 509 36.09 8.56 20.09
CA ASN A 509 37.09 7.46 20.10
C ASN A 509 38.39 7.64 20.91
N LEU A 510 38.64 8.78 21.60
CA LEU A 510 39.81 8.91 22.48
C LEU A 510 39.64 8.08 23.77
N ASP A 511 40.58 7.18 24.06
CA ASP A 511 40.65 6.33 25.26
C ASP A 511 39.46 5.37 25.50
N GLN A 512 38.89 4.76 24.45
CA GLN A 512 37.79 3.80 24.59
C GLN A 512 38.08 2.40 24.02
N SER A 513 37.70 1.35 24.77
CA SER A 513 37.78 -0.06 24.33
C SER A 513 36.81 -0.43 23.20
N LEU A 514 35.95 0.51 22.78
CA LEU A 514 34.87 0.32 21.82
C LEU A 514 35.26 0.67 20.37
N ALA A 515 36.42 1.29 20.13
CA ALA A 515 36.93 1.59 18.79
C ALA A 515 38.36 0.99 18.59
N PRO A 516 38.50 -0.33 18.45
CA PRO A 516 39.81 -0.96 18.29
C PRO A 516 40.53 -0.45 17.04
N GLY A 517 41.70 0.17 17.21
CA GLY A 517 42.54 0.64 16.11
C GLY A 517 42.30 2.07 15.65
N ASP A 518 41.40 2.81 16.28
CA ASP A 518 41.19 4.24 16.03
C ASP A 518 41.40 5.05 17.32
N ASP A 519 42.56 5.70 17.38
CA ASP A 519 42.94 6.66 18.42
C ASP A 519 42.64 8.11 18.00
N THR A 520 41.78 8.29 17.00
CA THR A 520 41.48 9.58 16.40
C THR A 520 40.04 10.03 16.64
N ASP A 521 39.86 11.34 16.63
CA ASP A 521 38.55 11.96 16.78
C ASP A 521 37.74 11.86 15.48
N SER A 522 37.10 10.69 15.32
CA SER A 522 36.47 10.27 14.08
C SER A 522 35.00 9.91 14.28
N LYS A 523 34.20 10.23 13.25
CA LYS A 523 32.83 9.77 13.13
C LYS A 523 32.76 8.62 12.13
N TRP A 524 32.09 7.55 12.53
CA TRP A 524 32.02 6.28 11.81
C TRP A 524 30.73 6.11 11.04
N PHE A 525 30.87 5.63 9.81
CA PHE A 525 29.80 5.25 8.91
C PHE A 525 30.08 3.86 8.34
N VAL A 526 29.03 3.17 7.91
CA VAL A 526 29.14 1.87 7.26
C VAL A 526 28.41 1.88 5.93
N ILE A 527 29.04 1.28 4.93
CA ILE A 527 28.52 1.11 3.57
C ILE A 527 28.51 -0.38 3.27
N ASP A 528 27.38 -0.83 2.75
CA ASP A 528 27.08 -2.24 2.60
C ASP A 528 26.56 -2.47 1.17
N THR A 529 27.25 -3.32 0.40
CA THR A 529 26.84 -3.65 -0.97
C THR A 529 25.77 -4.76 -0.97
N PRO A 530 24.96 -4.89 -2.05
CA PRO A 530 23.84 -5.84 -2.09
C PRO A 530 24.23 -7.27 -1.70
N ARG A 531 23.40 -7.96 -0.89
CA ARG A 531 23.58 -9.37 -0.51
C ARG A 531 23.08 -10.36 -1.57
N VAL A 532 22.97 -9.91 -2.80
CA VAL A 532 22.55 -10.70 -3.95
C VAL A 532 23.63 -10.63 -5.03
N PRO A 533 23.77 -11.69 -5.85
CA PRO A 533 24.78 -11.72 -6.90
C PRO A 533 24.72 -10.48 -7.80
N VAL A 534 25.89 -9.90 -8.06
CA VAL A 534 26.09 -8.86 -9.07
C VAL A 534 27.15 -9.35 -10.05
N ASN A 535 26.88 -9.20 -11.35
CA ASN A 535 27.71 -9.79 -12.39
C ASN A 535 29.00 -9.01 -12.68
N ASP A 536 29.06 -7.73 -12.30
CA ASP A 536 30.20 -6.84 -12.53
C ASP A 536 30.49 -5.95 -11.31
N GLU A 537 31.60 -5.21 -11.33
CA GLU A 537 32.05 -4.37 -10.22
C GLU A 537 31.15 -3.14 -10.01
N ILE A 538 30.62 -3.01 -8.79
CA ILE A 538 29.87 -1.85 -8.34
C ILE A 538 30.85 -0.67 -8.23
N GLN A 539 30.56 0.45 -8.90
CA GLN A 539 31.31 1.69 -8.71
C GLN A 539 30.69 2.48 -7.57
N LEU A 540 31.47 2.85 -6.57
CA LEU A 540 31.04 3.68 -5.44
C LEU A 540 31.72 5.04 -5.53
N THR A 541 30.95 6.11 -5.33
CA THR A 541 31.44 7.49 -5.24
C THR A 541 30.88 8.12 -3.98
N LEU A 542 31.75 8.35 -2.99
CA LEU A 542 31.41 9.05 -1.76
C LEU A 542 31.85 10.50 -1.87
N THR A 543 30.94 11.43 -1.61
CA THR A 543 31.23 12.86 -1.45
C THR A 543 31.01 13.27 -0.01
N VAL A 544 32.01 13.92 0.59
CA VAL A 544 31.94 14.54 1.92
C VAL A 544 32.21 16.03 1.78
N THR A 545 31.29 16.86 2.25
CA THR A 545 31.37 18.32 2.16
C THR A 545 31.41 18.91 3.57
N PRO A 546 32.58 19.32 4.08
CA PRO A 546 32.68 20.09 5.32
C PRO A 546 31.89 21.41 5.23
N GLN A 547 31.15 21.74 6.28
CA GLN A 547 30.31 22.95 6.38
C GLN A 547 30.90 24.00 7.34
N ASP A 548 31.40 23.56 8.50
CA ASP A 548 31.93 24.48 9.53
C ASP A 548 33.47 24.36 9.63
N HIS A 549 34.15 25.48 9.40
CA HIS A 549 35.61 25.57 9.32
C HIS A 549 36.27 25.78 10.69
N ALA A 550 37.03 24.80 11.13
CA ALA A 550 37.94 24.96 12.25
C ALA A 550 39.39 24.67 11.80
N ASP A 551 39.94 25.56 10.97
CA ASP A 551 41.35 25.75 10.57
C ASP A 551 42.16 24.55 9.98
N ASP A 552 41.74 23.29 10.17
CA ASP A 552 42.52 22.09 9.81
C ASP A 552 41.80 21.11 8.85
N GLY A 553 40.55 21.40 8.46
CA GLY A 553 39.76 20.54 7.55
C GLY A 553 39.34 19.18 8.15
N ALA A 554 38.74 18.33 7.31
CA ALA A 554 38.38 16.95 7.63
C ALA A 554 39.22 15.98 6.81
N MET A 555 39.61 14.85 7.41
CA MET A 555 40.24 13.74 6.68
C MET A 555 39.23 12.61 6.57
N VAL A 556 39.03 12.08 5.36
CA VAL A 556 38.08 10.99 5.11
C VAL A 556 38.84 9.76 4.68
N SER A 557 38.58 8.63 5.32
CA SER A 557 39.21 7.35 4.99
C SER A 557 38.15 6.27 4.83
N VAL A 558 38.35 5.40 3.83
CA VAL A 558 37.49 4.25 3.55
C VAL A 558 38.28 2.99 3.83
N PHE A 559 37.69 2.07 4.59
CA PHE A 559 38.28 0.80 4.94
C PHE A 559 37.36 -0.35 4.52
N ALA A 560 37.89 -1.36 3.84
CA ALA A 560 37.18 -2.61 3.62
C ALA A 560 37.24 -3.48 4.88
N ASP A 561 36.11 -4.11 5.21
CA ASP A 561 36.06 -5.17 6.23
C ASP A 561 36.62 -6.47 5.62
N SER A 562 37.82 -6.84 6.04
CA SER A 562 38.51 -8.06 5.58
C SER A 562 38.35 -9.25 6.54
N GLY A 563 37.40 -9.14 7.48
CA GLY A 563 37.21 -10.08 8.59
C GLY A 563 37.71 -9.44 9.88
N ALA A 564 36.76 -9.07 10.74
CA ALA A 564 37.05 -8.46 12.04
C ALA A 564 38.17 -9.21 12.82
N PRO A 565 39.13 -8.50 13.42
CA PRO A 565 39.19 -7.05 13.59
C PRO A 565 40.01 -6.32 12.50
N VAL A 566 40.28 -6.95 11.34
CA VAL A 566 41.19 -6.37 10.33
C VAL A 566 40.42 -5.52 9.32
N LEU A 567 40.68 -4.21 9.38
CA LEU A 567 40.25 -3.23 8.40
C LEU A 567 41.41 -2.93 7.43
N THR A 568 41.13 -2.95 6.12
CA THR A 568 42.13 -2.63 5.07
C THR A 568 41.81 -1.27 4.48
N LEU A 569 42.76 -0.33 4.50
CA LEU A 569 42.58 1.01 3.91
C LEU A 569 42.44 0.90 2.39
N GLU A 570 41.30 1.33 1.86
CA GLU A 570 41.01 1.37 0.42
C GLU A 570 41.47 2.70 -0.18
N THR A 571 41.07 3.81 0.44
CA THR A 571 41.35 5.14 -0.06
C THR A 571 41.21 6.19 1.03
N THR A 572 41.82 7.36 0.82
CA THR A 572 41.76 8.49 1.74
C THR A 572 41.78 9.81 0.99
N ALA A 573 41.13 10.83 1.55
CA ALA A 573 41.14 12.20 1.05
C ALA A 573 41.29 13.19 2.21
N GLY A 574 41.78 14.39 1.90
CA GLY A 574 42.06 15.43 2.90
C GLY A 574 43.37 15.22 3.67
N PRO A 575 43.62 16.01 4.73
CA PRO A 575 42.70 16.98 5.32
C PRO A 575 42.38 18.15 4.38
N ASP A 576 41.10 18.42 4.18
CA ASP A 576 40.65 19.56 3.38
C ASP A 576 39.37 20.17 3.97
N SER A 577 39.14 21.44 3.67
CA SER A 577 37.91 22.16 3.96
C SER A 577 36.98 22.24 2.74
N ALA A 578 37.47 21.89 1.55
CA ALA A 578 36.68 21.74 0.34
C ALA A 578 35.97 20.37 0.28
N PRO A 579 34.93 20.20 -0.57
CA PRO A 579 34.33 18.90 -0.83
C PRO A 579 35.37 17.86 -1.28
N MET A 580 35.34 16.69 -0.66
CA MET A 580 36.20 15.55 -0.97
C MET A 580 35.39 14.45 -1.63
N THR A 581 35.91 13.92 -2.74
CA THR A 581 35.30 12.81 -3.47
C THR A 581 36.23 11.61 -3.47
N LEU A 582 35.75 10.48 -2.97
CA LEU A 582 36.46 9.21 -2.97
C LEU A 582 35.73 8.21 -3.87
N GLN A 583 36.49 7.49 -4.69
CA GLN A 583 35.96 6.48 -5.60
C GLN A 583 36.69 5.16 -5.40
N TRP A 584 35.92 4.08 -5.35
CA TRP A 584 36.45 2.72 -5.30
C TRP A 584 35.46 1.74 -5.92
N LYS A 585 35.93 0.52 -6.11
CA LYS A 585 35.15 -0.58 -6.68
C LYS A 585 34.81 -1.61 -5.62
N ALA A 586 33.66 -2.24 -5.73
CA ALA A 586 33.25 -3.33 -4.86
C ALA A 586 32.56 -4.44 -5.63
N LYS A 587 32.44 -5.59 -4.97
CA LYS A 587 31.57 -6.69 -5.35
C LYS A 587 30.32 -6.72 -4.47
N ASP A 588 29.45 -7.68 -4.73
CA ASP A 588 28.34 -8.03 -3.87
C ASP A 588 28.78 -8.46 -2.46
N ASN A 589 27.91 -8.27 -1.49
CA ASN A 589 28.06 -8.71 -0.10
C ASN A 589 29.38 -8.29 0.58
N GLN A 590 29.86 -7.08 0.28
CA GLN A 590 31.01 -6.45 0.92
C GLN A 590 30.56 -5.34 1.88
N ARG A 591 31.36 -5.12 2.92
CA ARG A 591 31.17 -4.08 3.93
C ARG A 591 32.39 -3.16 3.96
N PHE A 592 32.13 -1.86 4.02
CA PHE A 592 33.14 -0.82 4.15
C PHE A 592 32.80 0.08 5.33
N TYR A 593 33.82 0.52 6.05
CA TYR A 593 33.71 1.56 7.06
C TYR A 593 34.29 2.86 6.51
N VAL A 594 33.60 3.96 6.77
CA VAL A 594 34.10 5.30 6.45
C VAL A 594 34.30 6.06 7.75
N THR A 595 35.47 6.66 7.89
CA THR A 595 35.75 7.58 8.99
C THR A 595 35.85 8.99 8.44
N VAL A 596 35.08 9.91 9.01
CA VAL A 596 35.33 11.35 8.86
C VAL A 596 36.05 11.80 10.12
N GLN A 597 37.32 12.14 10.01
CA GLN A 597 38.18 12.55 11.12
C GLN A 597 38.24 14.08 11.23
N ARG A 598 38.01 14.59 12.43
CA ARG A 598 38.34 15.97 12.80
C ARG A 598 39.84 16.04 13.14
N LYS A 599 40.62 16.83 12.38
CA LYS A 599 42.07 17.00 12.65
C LYS A 599 42.35 17.99 13.78
N ASN A 600 41.45 18.95 13.99
CA ASN A 600 41.62 19.96 15.02
C ASN A 600 41.51 19.36 16.43
N THR A 601 42.59 19.45 17.20
CA THR A 601 42.70 18.95 18.58
C THR A 601 42.13 19.91 19.64
N ALA A 602 41.54 21.04 19.22
CA ALA A 602 40.88 22.01 20.10
C ALA A 602 39.39 21.73 20.33
N GLY A 603 38.82 20.69 19.70
CA GLY A 603 37.43 20.26 19.93
C GLY A 603 36.35 21.19 19.33
N ASN A 604 36.73 22.02 18.36
CA ASN A 604 35.80 22.87 17.61
C ASN A 604 34.76 22.02 16.86
N PRO A 605 33.49 22.45 16.77
CA PRO A 605 32.47 21.72 16.03
C PRO A 605 32.86 21.61 14.55
N LEU A 606 32.66 20.42 13.98
CA LEU A 606 32.76 20.15 12.55
C LEU A 606 31.42 19.58 12.10
N SER A 607 30.71 20.31 11.25
CA SER A 607 29.52 19.84 10.54
C SER A 607 29.89 19.48 9.11
N PHE A 608 29.25 18.48 8.52
CA PHE A 608 29.51 18.06 7.15
C PHE A 608 28.29 17.36 6.54
N ASP A 609 28.18 17.44 5.22
CA ASP A 609 27.26 16.61 4.45
C ASP A 609 27.99 15.40 3.88
N LEU A 610 27.30 14.26 3.82
CA LEU A 610 27.80 13.02 3.24
C LEU A 610 26.76 12.46 2.27
N ARG A 611 27.20 12.08 1.07
CA ARG A 611 26.37 11.42 0.06
C ARG A 611 27.16 10.31 -0.64
N LEU A 612 26.58 9.11 -0.68
CA LEU A 612 27.09 7.99 -1.45
C LEU A 612 26.28 7.86 -2.74
N ASN A 613 26.93 7.74 -3.88
CA ASN A 613 26.32 7.33 -5.14
C ASN A 613 26.94 6.02 -5.60
N TRP A 614 26.16 5.19 -6.29
CA TRP A 614 26.63 3.93 -6.85
C TRP A 614 25.93 3.56 -8.15
N THR A 615 26.38 2.50 -8.83
CA THR A 615 25.83 2.05 -10.12
C THR A 615 24.76 0.96 -10.01
N VAL A 616 24.28 0.63 -8.81
CA VAL A 616 23.35 -0.50 -8.63
C VAL A 616 21.92 -0.12 -9.03
N THR A 617 21.36 -0.85 -10.00
CA THR A 617 19.95 -0.76 -10.41
C THR A 617 19.29 -2.14 -10.34
N MET A 618 17.98 -2.17 -10.12
CA MET A 618 17.17 -3.39 -10.12
C MET A 618 16.23 -3.38 -11.33
N LEU A 619 16.21 -4.47 -12.08
CA LEU A 619 15.09 -4.84 -12.93
C LEU A 619 14.08 -5.59 -12.07
N LEU A 620 12.86 -5.08 -11.93
CA LEU A 620 11.78 -5.81 -11.29
C LEU A 620 11.12 -6.73 -12.31
N GLY A 621 10.93 -7.99 -11.95
CA GLY A 621 10.24 -9.01 -12.74
C GLY A 621 9.06 -9.61 -11.96
N GLY A 622 8.49 -10.70 -12.45
CA GLY A 622 7.27 -11.27 -11.88
C GLY A 622 6.12 -10.26 -11.78
N LEU A 623 5.22 -10.50 -10.82
CA LEU A 623 4.06 -9.64 -10.57
C LEU A 623 4.44 -8.23 -10.07
N LEU A 624 5.64 -8.05 -9.53
CA LEU A 624 6.14 -6.75 -9.07
C LEU A 624 6.54 -5.87 -10.26
N GLY A 625 7.25 -6.46 -11.22
CA GLY A 625 7.74 -5.77 -12.40
C GLY A 625 6.71 -5.63 -13.50
N LYS A 626 5.76 -6.59 -13.60
CA LYS A 626 4.84 -6.76 -14.73
C LYS A 626 5.55 -6.54 -16.09
N PRO A 627 6.64 -7.26 -16.38
CA PRO A 627 7.38 -7.09 -17.63
C PRO A 627 6.54 -7.62 -18.79
N HIS A 628 6.47 -6.88 -19.91
CA HIS A 628 5.76 -7.30 -21.12
C HIS A 628 6.59 -7.02 -22.36
N LEU A 629 6.40 -7.84 -23.40
CA LEU A 629 6.79 -7.52 -24.76
C LEU A 629 5.53 -7.13 -25.54
N VAL A 630 5.58 -6.02 -26.26
CA VAL A 630 4.50 -5.54 -27.11
C VAL A 630 5.01 -5.50 -28.56
N CYS A 631 4.31 -6.13 -29.49
CA CYS A 631 4.50 -5.86 -30.91
C CYS A 631 3.73 -4.59 -31.25
N THR A 632 4.40 -3.58 -31.81
CA THR A 632 3.74 -2.33 -32.24
C THR A 632 3.57 -2.23 -33.75
N GLU A 633 4.42 -2.93 -34.49
CA GLU A 633 4.36 -3.09 -35.95
C GLU A 633 5.05 -4.42 -36.26
N GLU A 634 4.37 -5.34 -36.93
CA GLU A 634 4.90 -6.64 -37.37
C GLU A 634 5.96 -6.50 -38.49
N THR A 635 6.87 -7.47 -38.61
CA THR A 635 7.95 -7.50 -39.61
C THR A 635 7.47 -7.98 -41.00
N SER A 636 6.24 -8.47 -41.13
CA SER A 636 5.67 -8.72 -42.45
C SER A 636 4.16 -8.70 -42.49
N GLY A 637 3.57 -8.06 -43.51
CA GLY A 637 2.12 -8.10 -43.74
C GLY A 637 1.56 -9.46 -44.21
N TRP A 638 2.23 -10.58 -43.94
CA TRP A 638 1.85 -11.94 -44.36
C TRP A 638 2.10 -13.00 -43.27
N GLY A 639 1.23 -13.02 -42.25
CA GLY A 639 1.27 -14.03 -41.19
C GLY A 639 1.92 -13.47 -39.92
N SER A 640 1.71 -14.13 -38.79
CA SER A 640 2.24 -13.71 -37.48
C SER A 640 3.75 -13.92 -37.40
N ASP A 641 4.45 -13.07 -36.66
CA ASP A 641 5.91 -13.10 -36.51
C ASP A 641 6.36 -14.20 -35.53
N ASP A 642 7.31 -15.04 -35.98
CA ASP A 642 7.90 -16.11 -35.17
C ASP A 642 8.97 -15.55 -34.22
N ILE A 643 8.55 -14.94 -33.11
CA ILE A 643 9.47 -14.19 -32.23
C ILE A 643 10.11 -15.05 -31.14
N ALA A 644 11.44 -14.95 -30.99
CA ALA A 644 12.18 -15.37 -29.81
C ALA A 644 12.79 -14.17 -29.07
N LEU A 645 12.90 -14.28 -27.73
CA LEU A 645 13.39 -13.22 -26.85
C LEU A 645 14.57 -13.70 -26.02
N THR A 646 15.66 -12.92 -26.01
CA THR A 646 16.76 -13.10 -25.04
C THR A 646 16.92 -11.86 -24.18
N LEU A 647 16.89 -12.06 -22.86
CA LEU A 647 17.14 -11.04 -21.85
C LEU A 647 18.46 -11.35 -21.15
N SER A 648 19.37 -10.37 -21.12
CA SER A 648 20.67 -10.48 -20.46
C SER A 648 20.90 -9.29 -19.53
N THR A 649 21.60 -9.51 -18.42
CA THR A 649 22.01 -8.46 -17.47
C THR A 649 23.52 -8.48 -17.31
N ASP A 650 24.17 -7.35 -17.59
CA ASP A 650 25.64 -7.21 -17.54
C ASP A 650 26.37 -8.31 -18.34
N GLY A 651 25.85 -8.66 -19.51
CA GLY A 651 26.41 -9.68 -20.40
C GLY A 651 26.14 -11.14 -20.01
N VAL A 652 25.39 -11.39 -18.91
CA VAL A 652 24.95 -12.73 -18.51
C VAL A 652 23.49 -12.93 -18.91
N VAL A 653 23.20 -14.00 -19.64
CA VAL A 653 21.83 -14.35 -20.04
C VAL A 653 20.99 -14.65 -18.81
N LEU A 654 19.95 -13.84 -18.59
CA LEU A 654 18.94 -14.05 -17.55
C LEU A 654 17.93 -15.10 -18.00
N ARG A 655 17.42 -14.95 -19.23
CA ARG A 655 16.46 -15.88 -19.83
C ARG A 655 16.54 -15.80 -21.36
N ALA A 656 16.48 -16.96 -22.01
CA ALA A 656 16.10 -17.09 -23.41
C ALA A 656 14.71 -17.75 -23.48
N ILE A 657 13.83 -17.19 -24.28
CA ILE A 657 12.45 -17.63 -24.49
C ILE A 657 12.31 -17.89 -25.99
N SER A 658 12.03 -19.13 -26.38
CA SER A 658 11.82 -19.49 -27.79
C SER A 658 10.45 -19.06 -28.29
N ASN A 659 10.26 -19.01 -29.60
CA ASN A 659 8.95 -18.79 -30.22
C ASN A 659 7.90 -19.79 -29.67
N ASP A 660 8.23 -21.08 -29.58
CA ASP A 660 7.36 -22.11 -28.96
C ASP A 660 6.86 -21.77 -27.53
N GLU A 661 7.60 -20.94 -26.77
CA GLU A 661 7.23 -20.56 -25.40
C GLU A 661 6.48 -19.23 -25.33
N ILE A 662 6.87 -18.23 -26.12
CA ILE A 662 6.28 -16.88 -26.09
C ILE A 662 5.07 -16.74 -27.03
N GLY A 663 5.03 -17.55 -28.07
CA GLY A 663 4.03 -17.55 -29.15
C GLY A 663 4.32 -16.51 -30.22
N ASP A 664 3.59 -16.66 -31.33
CA ASP A 664 3.66 -15.76 -32.49
C ASP A 664 3.08 -14.39 -32.14
N PHE A 665 3.44 -13.34 -32.88
CA PHE A 665 2.94 -11.97 -32.66
C PHE A 665 2.24 -11.42 -33.90
N ASP A 666 1.07 -10.80 -33.71
CA ASP A 666 0.44 -9.88 -34.65
C ASP A 666 0.64 -8.42 -34.20
N ASP A 667 0.26 -7.45 -35.03
CA ASP A 667 0.18 -6.03 -34.63
C ASP A 667 -0.58 -5.83 -33.30
N ASP A 668 -0.02 -4.98 -32.42
CA ASP A 668 -0.52 -4.64 -31.08
C ASP A 668 -0.56 -5.80 -30.07
N ASP A 669 0.00 -6.98 -30.40
CA ASP A 669 0.04 -8.10 -29.47
C ASP A 669 0.86 -7.81 -28.22
N VAL A 670 0.38 -8.29 -27.08
CA VAL A 670 1.05 -8.16 -25.78
C VAL A 670 1.31 -9.54 -25.20
N ARG A 671 2.55 -9.80 -24.76
CA ARG A 671 2.92 -11.02 -24.03
C ARG A 671 3.44 -10.67 -22.64
N ASP A 672 2.83 -11.28 -21.62
CA ASP A 672 3.27 -11.15 -20.23
C ASP A 672 4.50 -12.02 -19.98
N LEU A 673 5.59 -11.38 -19.56
CA LEU A 673 6.86 -12.02 -19.29
C LEU A 673 7.04 -12.39 -17.81
N SER A 674 6.06 -12.08 -16.96
CA SER A 674 6.15 -12.21 -15.51
C SER A 674 6.54 -13.61 -15.04
N GLN A 675 6.05 -14.65 -15.72
CA GLN A 675 6.32 -16.05 -15.35
C GLN A 675 7.78 -16.48 -15.57
N TRP A 676 8.52 -15.83 -16.48
CA TRP A 676 9.87 -16.24 -16.84
C TRP A 676 10.96 -15.44 -16.13
N LEU A 677 10.61 -14.29 -15.54
CA LEU A 677 11.57 -13.43 -14.85
C LEU A 677 11.51 -13.61 -13.33
N PRO A 678 12.67 -13.62 -12.64
CA PRO A 678 12.67 -13.59 -11.19
C PRO A 678 12.00 -12.30 -10.69
N ALA A 679 11.58 -12.30 -9.43
CA ALA A 679 10.95 -11.12 -8.81
C ALA A 679 11.79 -9.84 -8.97
N PHE A 680 13.12 -9.97 -8.94
CA PHE A 680 14.04 -8.92 -9.35
C PHE A 680 15.39 -9.49 -9.79
N THR A 681 16.14 -8.70 -10.57
CA THR A 681 17.55 -8.93 -10.93
C THR A 681 18.33 -7.64 -10.72
N VAL A 682 19.49 -7.72 -10.08
CA VAL A 682 20.40 -6.58 -9.89
C VAL A 682 21.40 -6.50 -11.04
N TYR A 683 21.66 -5.29 -11.52
CA TYR A 683 22.65 -5.02 -12.55
C TYR A 683 23.36 -3.69 -12.30
N VAL A 684 24.54 -3.52 -12.91
CA VAL A 684 25.38 -2.31 -12.75
C VAL A 684 25.77 -1.63 -14.05
N ASN A 685 25.60 -2.29 -15.20
CA ASN A 685 25.81 -1.69 -16.52
C ASN A 685 24.50 -1.56 -17.28
N GLY A 686 23.77 -2.68 -17.45
CA GLY A 686 22.49 -2.64 -18.17
C GLY A 686 21.80 -3.98 -18.38
N VAL A 687 20.54 -3.89 -18.79
CA VAL A 687 19.70 -4.99 -19.28
C VAL A 687 19.70 -4.93 -20.81
N GLU A 688 20.21 -5.95 -21.46
CA GLU A 688 20.10 -6.12 -22.92
C GLU A 688 18.86 -6.95 -23.25
N VAL A 689 18.02 -6.39 -24.11
CA VAL A 689 16.82 -7.00 -24.68
C VAL A 689 17.10 -7.28 -26.14
N LYS A 690 17.11 -8.56 -26.51
CA LYS A 690 17.33 -9.02 -27.88
C LYS A 690 16.09 -9.72 -28.38
N VAL A 691 15.43 -9.12 -29.37
CA VAL A 691 14.28 -9.71 -30.08
C VAL A 691 14.80 -10.32 -31.37
N ILE A 692 14.38 -11.55 -31.64
CA ILE A 692 14.82 -12.33 -32.80
C ILE A 692 13.56 -12.75 -33.54
N GLU A 693 13.45 -12.36 -34.79
CA GLU A 693 12.49 -12.94 -35.72
C GLU A 693 13.12 -14.21 -36.30
N GLU A 694 12.49 -15.35 -36.04
CA GLU A 694 12.96 -16.64 -36.55
C GLU A 694 12.44 -16.84 -37.97
N ASP A 695 13.37 -17.12 -38.89
CA ASP A 695 13.08 -17.09 -40.32
C ASP A 695 13.30 -18.48 -40.92
N ASP A 696 12.26 -19.03 -41.56
CA ASP A 696 12.31 -20.38 -42.15
C ASP A 696 13.15 -20.44 -43.44
N ILE A 697 13.22 -19.32 -44.17
CA ILE A 697 13.77 -19.24 -45.53
C ILE A 697 14.93 -18.25 -45.67
N SER A 698 15.09 -17.33 -44.72
CA SER A 698 16.19 -16.36 -44.63
C SER A 698 17.01 -16.56 -43.35
N ALA A 699 17.93 -15.64 -43.06
CA ALA A 699 18.59 -15.63 -41.78
C ALA A 699 17.77 -14.77 -40.82
N ASN A 700 17.61 -15.22 -39.58
CA ASN A 700 16.89 -14.50 -38.53
C ASN A 700 17.28 -13.02 -38.45
N ASP A 701 16.26 -12.16 -38.41
CA ASP A 701 16.42 -10.75 -38.12
C ASP A 701 16.49 -10.50 -36.62
N VAL A 702 17.32 -9.54 -36.24
CA VAL A 702 17.72 -9.35 -34.84
C VAL A 702 17.72 -7.88 -34.48
N GLY A 703 16.82 -7.50 -33.59
CA GLY A 703 16.82 -6.23 -32.90
C GLY A 703 17.46 -6.35 -31.52
N THR A 704 18.16 -5.30 -31.07
CA THR A 704 18.71 -5.26 -29.71
C THR A 704 18.63 -3.87 -29.12
N ARG A 705 18.24 -3.78 -27.85
CA ARG A 705 18.26 -2.55 -27.07
C ARG A 705 18.82 -2.79 -25.68
N THR A 706 19.64 -1.86 -25.20
CA THR A 706 20.16 -1.89 -23.83
C THR A 706 19.52 -0.80 -22.99
N ILE A 707 18.98 -1.20 -21.85
CA ILE A 707 18.49 -0.32 -20.80
C ILE A 707 19.62 -0.15 -19.78
N GLY A 708 20.15 1.07 -19.67
CA GLY A 708 21.24 1.37 -18.73
C GLY A 708 20.78 1.40 -17.27
N VAL A 709 21.69 1.83 -16.38
CA VAL A 709 21.37 2.12 -14.98
C VAL A 709 20.46 3.34 -14.88
N LEU A 710 19.65 3.40 -13.81
CA LEU A 710 18.88 4.60 -13.52
C LEU A 710 19.84 5.77 -13.21
N PRO A 711 19.55 6.99 -13.71
CA PRO A 711 20.37 8.15 -13.40
C PRO A 711 20.31 8.48 -11.91
N ILE A 712 21.44 8.94 -11.37
CA ILE A 712 21.55 9.41 -9.99
C ILE A 712 20.71 10.69 -9.84
N GLY A 713 19.83 10.74 -8.82
CA GLY A 713 19.00 11.90 -8.52
C GLY A 713 17.50 11.73 -8.81
N ALA A 714 16.77 12.83 -9.04
CA ALA A 714 15.33 12.74 -9.30
C ALA A 714 15.07 12.12 -10.68
N LEU A 715 14.22 11.09 -10.73
CA LEU A 715 13.71 10.53 -11.98
C LEU A 715 12.57 11.39 -12.52
N ALA A 716 12.48 11.50 -13.83
CA ALA A 716 11.41 12.20 -14.52
C ALA A 716 10.94 11.39 -15.73
N VAL A 717 9.69 11.60 -16.14
CA VAL A 717 9.13 11.05 -17.38
C VAL A 717 9.86 11.66 -18.58
N GLY A 718 10.21 10.83 -19.56
CA GLY A 718 10.93 11.24 -20.76
C GLY A 718 12.05 10.28 -21.15
N ASP A 719 12.86 10.67 -22.12
CA ASP A 719 13.93 9.82 -22.67
C ASP A 719 15.08 9.64 -21.67
N LEU A 720 15.47 8.39 -21.43
CA LEU A 720 16.71 8.04 -20.72
C LEU A 720 17.89 7.93 -21.69
N ALA A 721 17.62 7.36 -22.86
CA ALA A 721 18.56 7.17 -23.95
C ALA A 721 17.78 7.03 -25.26
N PRO A 722 18.43 7.12 -26.43
CA PRO A 722 17.76 6.84 -27.70
C PRO A 722 17.09 5.46 -27.70
N GLY A 723 15.77 5.43 -27.91
CA GLY A 723 14.96 4.20 -27.88
C GLY A 723 14.64 3.67 -26.48
N VAL A 724 14.93 4.41 -25.40
CA VAL A 724 14.59 4.03 -24.02
C VAL A 724 14.01 5.24 -23.28
N ARG A 725 12.76 5.14 -22.80
CA ARG A 725 12.06 6.22 -22.10
C ARG A 725 11.44 5.77 -20.78
N VAL A 726 11.45 6.65 -19.78
CA VAL A 726 10.58 6.53 -18.60
C VAL A 726 9.19 6.96 -19.01
N GLU A 727 8.25 6.02 -18.96
CA GLU A 727 6.82 6.29 -19.16
C GLU A 727 6.21 6.90 -17.90
N ARG A 728 6.56 6.35 -16.72
CA ARG A 728 6.00 6.75 -15.43
C ARG A 728 7.03 6.58 -14.32
N VAL A 729 7.02 7.49 -13.35
CA VAL A 729 7.69 7.31 -12.06
C VAL A 729 6.62 6.96 -11.03
N ASN A 730 6.83 5.87 -10.30
CA ASN A 730 5.93 5.36 -9.28
C ASN A 730 6.15 6.10 -7.94
N PRO A 731 5.17 6.10 -7.02
CA PRO A 731 5.30 6.75 -5.72
C PRO A 731 6.44 6.20 -4.85
N ASP A 732 6.79 4.92 -5.04
CA ASP A 732 7.93 4.24 -4.40
C ASP A 732 9.29 4.59 -5.05
N THR A 733 9.29 5.53 -6.00
CA THR A 733 10.45 5.98 -6.80
C THR A 733 10.98 4.97 -7.82
N SER A 734 10.32 3.82 -8.00
CA SER A 734 10.57 2.96 -9.16
C SER A 734 10.05 3.64 -10.45
N ALA A 735 10.50 3.19 -11.61
CA ALA A 735 10.14 3.77 -12.89
C ALA A 735 9.69 2.69 -13.88
N ARG A 736 8.54 2.93 -14.52
CA ARG A 736 8.10 2.19 -15.69
C ARG A 736 8.89 2.68 -16.91
N VAL A 737 9.62 1.76 -17.54
CA VAL A 737 10.53 2.04 -18.65
C VAL A 737 10.09 1.25 -19.87
N ILE A 738 10.12 1.93 -21.01
CA ILE A 738 9.88 1.35 -22.32
C ILE A 738 11.19 1.37 -23.10
N ALA A 739 11.58 0.22 -23.62
CA ALA A 739 12.66 0.07 -24.58
C ALA A 739 12.08 -0.34 -25.93
N THR A 740 12.26 0.49 -26.96
CA THR A 740 11.81 0.22 -28.34
C THR A 740 12.91 -0.54 -29.08
N ILE A 741 12.59 -1.66 -29.70
CA ILE A 741 13.51 -2.57 -30.39
C ILE A 741 13.01 -2.70 -31.83
N ASP A 742 13.82 -2.22 -32.76
CA ASP A 742 13.54 -2.33 -34.20
C ASP A 742 14.13 -3.65 -34.71
N VAL A 743 13.35 -4.46 -35.43
CA VAL A 743 13.71 -5.76 -36.02
C VAL A 743 13.27 -5.69 -37.48
N ASP A 744 14.21 -5.66 -38.44
CA ASP A 744 13.95 -5.28 -39.85
C ASP A 744 13.00 -4.07 -40.02
N ASP A 745 11.77 -4.29 -40.51
CA ASP A 745 10.69 -3.30 -40.63
C ASP A 745 9.64 -3.35 -39.51
N GLY A 746 9.71 -4.33 -38.60
CA GLY A 746 8.88 -4.43 -37.41
C GLY A 746 9.46 -3.70 -36.19
N THR A 747 8.59 -3.36 -35.24
CA THR A 747 8.91 -2.62 -34.03
C THR A 747 8.29 -3.25 -32.79
N TYR A 748 9.12 -3.51 -31.79
CA TYR A 748 8.73 -4.12 -30.51
C TYR A 748 9.02 -3.18 -29.34
N GLU A 749 8.21 -3.24 -28.29
CA GLU A 749 8.43 -2.51 -27.04
C GLU A 749 8.55 -3.48 -25.86
N PHE A 750 9.72 -3.52 -25.23
CA PHE A 750 9.87 -4.16 -23.91
C PHE A 750 9.52 -3.14 -22.82
N ARG A 751 8.43 -3.42 -22.10
CA ARG A 751 7.93 -2.58 -21.01
C ARG A 751 8.25 -3.24 -19.68
N CYS A 752 9.06 -2.59 -18.85
CA CYS A 752 9.53 -3.13 -17.57
C CYS A 752 9.53 -2.08 -16.47
N THR A 753 9.78 -2.51 -15.23
CA THR A 753 9.88 -1.61 -14.08
C THR A 753 11.29 -1.68 -13.51
N LEU A 754 11.94 -0.53 -13.35
CA LEU A 754 13.26 -0.40 -12.75
C LEU A 754 13.16 0.25 -11.37
N ALA A 755 14.01 -0.16 -10.44
CA ALA A 755 14.07 0.43 -9.11
C ALA A 755 15.52 0.62 -8.63
N ARG A 756 15.69 1.49 -7.64
CA ARG A 756 16.95 1.60 -6.89
C ARG A 756 17.04 0.45 -5.89
N TRP A 757 18.25 -0.05 -5.68
CA TRP A 757 18.48 -1.03 -4.62
C TRP A 757 18.29 -0.40 -3.24
N HIS A 758 17.45 -1.02 -2.43
CA HIS A 758 17.38 -0.78 -1.00
C HIS A 758 17.21 -2.13 -0.28
N GLU A 759 18.07 -2.42 0.69
CA GLU A 759 18.16 -3.75 1.34
C GLU A 759 16.98 -4.11 2.26
N GLN A 760 16.01 -3.20 2.37
CA GLN A 760 14.78 -3.37 3.14
C GLN A 760 13.53 -3.10 2.27
N ALA A 761 13.71 -2.87 0.96
CA ALA A 761 12.62 -2.74 0.00
C ALA A 761 12.10 -4.12 -0.41
#